data_AF-A0AAW5T3A4-F1
#
_entry.id   AF-A0AAW5T3A4-F1
#
_cell.length_a   1.000
_cell.length_b   1.000
_cell.length_c   1.000
_cell.angle_alpha   90.00
_cell.angle_beta   90.00
_cell.angle_gamma   90.00
#
_symmetry.space_group_name_H-M   'P 1'
#
loop_
_entity.id
_entity.type
_entity.pdbx_description
1 polymer ?
#
loop_
_entity_poly.entity_id
_entity_poly.type
_entity_poly.pdbx_seq_one_letter_code
_entity_poly.pdbx_strand_id
1 'polypeptide(L)'
;MHHEKTDHPTALVVGGSLVGLSAAVFLASQGVPTTLIERHVGSATHPRAIGYTTRTIELFRGVGIELPASTQNGPPRRARVESLTGQWLEEYPWSPPAASAVDPADHSPVRASAIAQDALEPLLRERAETLGADLRLGSELVSFVEDGDGVTATVRRRLDGSEYRIDADYLVAADGADSGIRNSLRIGRTGQGLLSVQRSILFRAPELDQYLRHGIVQFEIEQPGFDAFLTTYSDERWVLMLKDDIDRSEDDQRAVIRRATGIGDLSIELITTGRWELSALIADHFGCGRVFLVGDAAHQLPPNRGGYGANTGIADAHNLAWKIAAVHTGRSQPALLDSYDAERRPVAWLRHQQIFARADYKAYIDTPTSDIEVIDDVAMELGQLYRSVAPADAARDLPDARRPHEWAGQPGTRAPHVWIAPGRSTLDHFTRGWTLVTGSEAWRNSVQSVAGQLGMSIEFLCFPPESTLHDAIVTAYGLGSGGAALVRPDGHIAWRVVTAPAGRAAALAAAISTAAALIARPSTWDDQAAIVDLTARYADAINRGWAEKTIQPESIADIFTPDGVFEHPGAAPTIGAAAIAAALPDATASVPFAMHAFLNPVLAIGGDQARGQWLMWVAADDGDDPRAAYLGADIGYTHTPDGWRIQSIVITPGMRLPAH
;
A
#
# COMPACT_ATOMS: atom_id res chain seq x y z
N MET A 1 29.90 9.00 25.79
CA MET A 1 28.82 8.24 25.14
C MET A 1 27.59 9.12 25.14
N HIS A 2 27.38 9.87 24.06
CA HIS A 2 26.07 10.48 23.83
C HIS A 2 25.12 9.33 23.50
N HIS A 3 24.03 9.20 24.27
CA HIS A 3 22.87 8.43 23.82
C HIS A 3 22.33 9.12 22.57
N GLU A 4 22.79 8.70 21.39
CA GLU A 4 22.08 8.99 20.15
C GLU A 4 20.69 8.36 20.29
N LYS A 5 19.64 9.17 20.16
CA LYS A 5 18.26 8.67 20.03
C LYS A 5 18.26 7.69 18.86
N THR A 6 17.96 6.43 19.14
CA THR A 6 17.71 5.43 18.10
C THR A 6 16.50 5.89 17.31
N ASP A 7 16.70 6.09 16.00
CA ASP A 7 15.61 6.41 15.09
C ASP A 7 14.78 5.15 14.87
N HIS A 8 13.45 5.29 14.97
CA HIS A 8 12.52 4.16 14.89
C HIS A 8 11.39 4.39 13.88
N PRO A 9 11.70 4.58 12.57
CA PRO A 9 10.68 4.64 11.54
C PRO A 9 9.96 3.29 11.43
N THR A 10 8.71 3.31 10.99
CA THR A 10 8.01 2.06 10.68
C THR A 10 8.57 1.40 9.42
N ALA A 11 8.90 2.19 8.41
CA ALA A 11 9.48 1.69 7.17
C ALA A 11 10.85 2.33 6.89
N LEU A 12 11.88 1.50 6.76
CA LEU A 12 13.17 1.87 6.21
C LEU A 12 13.24 1.50 4.72
N VAL A 13 13.25 2.49 3.84
CA VAL A 13 13.44 2.31 2.40
C VAL A 13 14.94 2.41 2.06
N VAL A 14 15.48 1.41 1.37
CA VAL A 14 16.89 1.38 0.98
C VAL A 14 17.02 1.50 -0.54
N GLY A 15 17.61 2.61 -0.99
CA GLY A 15 17.68 3.01 -2.39
C GLY A 15 16.74 4.17 -2.69
N GLY A 16 17.28 5.28 -3.19
CA GLY A 16 16.60 6.56 -3.44
C GLY A 16 16.54 6.95 -4.91
N SER A 17 16.42 5.97 -5.80
CA SER A 17 16.04 6.20 -7.20
C SER A 17 14.51 6.10 -7.36
N LEU A 18 14.01 6.03 -8.61
CA LEU A 18 12.57 6.07 -8.94
C LEU A 18 11.67 5.24 -8.04
N VAL A 19 11.94 3.95 -7.90
CA VAL A 19 11.07 3.02 -7.16
C VAL A 19 11.12 3.28 -5.66
N GLY A 20 12.31 3.50 -5.10
CA GLY A 20 12.46 3.78 -3.67
C GLY A 20 11.87 5.12 -3.27
N LEU A 21 12.08 6.18 -4.07
CA LEU A 21 11.41 7.47 -3.87
C LEU A 21 9.88 7.35 -3.99
N SER A 22 9.39 6.55 -4.94
CA SER A 22 7.96 6.27 -5.04
C SER A 22 7.44 5.53 -3.80
N ALA A 23 8.20 4.56 -3.28
CA ALA A 23 7.86 3.88 -2.03
C ALA A 23 7.77 4.86 -0.85
N ALA A 24 8.74 5.77 -0.72
CA ALA A 24 8.71 6.81 0.30
C ALA A 24 7.48 7.72 0.18
N VAL A 25 7.15 8.17 -1.05
CA VAL A 25 5.93 8.95 -1.31
C VAL A 25 4.68 8.18 -0.91
N PHE A 26 4.52 6.93 -1.36
CA PHE A 26 3.30 6.16 -1.10
C PHE A 26 3.15 5.80 0.38
N LEU A 27 4.23 5.38 1.06
CA LEU A 27 4.22 5.11 2.50
C LEU A 27 3.85 6.36 3.31
N ALA A 28 4.53 7.48 3.05
CA ALA A 28 4.25 8.74 3.72
C ALA A 28 2.83 9.26 3.41
N SER A 29 2.32 9.05 2.20
CA SER A 29 0.94 9.43 1.84
C SER A 29 -0.14 8.68 2.63
N GLN A 30 0.20 7.48 3.12
CA GLN A 30 -0.65 6.68 4.01
C GLN A 30 -0.39 6.95 5.50
N GLY A 31 0.47 7.93 5.83
CA GLY A 31 0.82 8.29 7.21
C GLY A 31 1.81 7.34 7.88
N VAL A 32 2.55 6.53 7.12
CA VAL A 32 3.58 5.63 7.68
C VAL A 32 4.86 6.41 7.98
N PRO A 33 5.38 6.39 9.23
CA PRO A 33 6.69 6.96 9.55
C PRO A 33 7.78 6.29 8.69
N THR A 34 8.40 7.07 7.80
CA THR A 34 9.25 6.53 6.74
C THR A 34 10.60 7.24 6.71
N THR A 35 11.67 6.45 6.74
CA THR A 35 13.03 6.93 6.45
C THR A 35 13.52 6.26 5.17
N LEU A 36 14.08 7.04 4.26
CA LEU A 36 14.75 6.54 3.06
C LEU A 36 16.25 6.82 3.16
N ILE A 37 17.09 5.84 2.87
CA ILE A 37 18.54 6.01 2.73
C ILE A 37 18.97 5.79 1.28
N GLU A 38 19.88 6.63 0.80
CA GLU A 38 20.48 6.54 -0.54
C GLU A 38 21.97 6.86 -0.46
N ARG A 39 22.80 6.00 -1.07
CA ARG A 39 24.26 6.11 -1.02
C ARG A 39 24.81 7.27 -1.87
N HIS A 40 24.04 7.75 -2.84
CA HIS A 40 24.39 8.90 -3.68
C HIS A 40 23.79 10.20 -3.10
N VAL A 41 24.44 11.34 -3.37
CA VAL A 41 23.96 12.66 -2.90
C VAL A 41 22.95 13.32 -3.83
N GLY A 42 22.63 12.66 -4.94
CA GLY A 42 21.70 13.14 -5.96
C GLY A 42 21.38 12.06 -6.99
N SER A 43 20.53 12.42 -7.94
CA SER A 43 20.11 11.58 -9.05
C SER A 43 21.28 11.13 -9.93
N ALA A 44 21.11 9.99 -10.61
CA ALA A 44 22.09 9.52 -11.58
C ALA A 44 22.23 10.52 -12.74
N THR A 45 23.47 10.78 -13.17
CA THR A 45 23.76 11.67 -14.32
C THR A 45 23.30 11.09 -15.65
N HIS A 46 23.26 9.76 -15.76
CA HIS A 46 22.65 9.06 -16.89
C HIS A 46 21.19 8.74 -16.55
N PRO A 47 20.19 9.41 -17.17
CA PRO A 47 18.80 9.05 -16.97
C PRO A 47 18.61 7.64 -17.55
N ARG A 48 17.89 6.74 -16.88
CA ARG A 48 17.65 5.39 -17.41
C ARG A 48 16.25 5.28 -18.01
N ALA A 49 15.24 5.69 -17.26
CA ALA A 49 13.84 5.68 -17.71
C ALA A 49 13.38 7.04 -18.25
N ILE A 50 12.43 7.00 -19.19
CA ILE A 50 11.74 8.19 -19.71
C ILE A 50 10.20 8.02 -19.81
N GLY A 51 9.71 6.82 -20.16
CA GLY A 51 8.29 6.58 -20.37
C GLY A 51 7.58 6.03 -19.12
N TYR A 52 6.57 6.76 -18.64
CA TYR A 52 5.71 6.32 -17.56
C TYR A 52 4.30 6.10 -18.07
N THR A 53 3.75 4.93 -17.77
CA THR A 53 2.46 4.53 -18.30
C THR A 53 1.32 5.29 -17.61
N THR A 54 0.14 5.34 -18.25
CA THR A 54 -1.10 5.86 -17.69
C THR A 54 -1.35 5.41 -16.23
N ARG A 55 -1.15 4.13 -15.90
CA ARG A 55 -1.28 3.61 -14.53
C ARG A 55 -0.32 4.31 -13.58
N THR A 56 0.95 4.48 -13.93
CA THR A 56 1.91 5.21 -13.09
C THR A 56 1.47 6.65 -12.85
N ILE A 57 0.95 7.31 -13.89
CA ILE A 57 0.44 8.68 -13.76
C ILE A 57 -0.80 8.73 -12.86
N GLU A 58 -1.67 7.72 -12.87
CA GLU A 58 -2.78 7.60 -11.90
C GLU A 58 -2.28 7.53 -10.47
N LEU A 59 -1.23 6.72 -10.23
CA LEU A 59 -0.65 6.57 -8.89
C LEU A 59 -0.09 7.89 -8.38
N PHE A 60 0.64 8.62 -9.23
CA PHE A 60 1.20 9.94 -8.92
C PHE A 60 0.12 11.00 -8.72
N ARG A 61 -0.93 11.00 -9.55
CA ARG A 61 -2.11 11.85 -9.35
C ARG A 61 -2.75 11.60 -7.98
N GLY A 62 -2.90 10.35 -7.57
CA GLY A 62 -3.50 9.96 -6.29
C GLY A 62 -2.76 10.51 -5.06
N VAL A 63 -1.48 10.82 -5.22
CA VAL A 63 -0.64 11.45 -4.18
C VAL A 63 -0.32 12.90 -4.48
N GLY A 64 -0.98 13.55 -5.45
CA GLY A 64 -0.82 14.97 -5.75
C GLY A 64 0.50 15.34 -6.44
N ILE A 65 1.10 14.41 -7.18
CA ILE A 65 2.22 14.70 -8.09
C ILE A 65 1.64 14.97 -9.46
N GLU A 66 1.84 16.19 -9.95
CA GLU A 66 1.52 16.58 -11.31
C GLU A 66 2.80 16.60 -12.13
N LEU A 67 2.78 15.91 -13.27
CA LEU A 67 3.91 15.92 -14.18
C LEU A 67 3.77 17.08 -15.17
N PRO A 68 4.89 17.70 -15.59
CA PRO A 68 4.88 18.66 -16.69
C PRO A 68 4.34 17.99 -17.96
N ALA A 69 3.74 18.81 -18.83
CA ALA A 69 3.32 18.36 -20.14
C ALA A 69 4.53 17.78 -20.90
N SER A 70 4.32 16.62 -21.53
CA SER A 70 5.34 16.03 -22.40
C SER A 70 5.72 17.01 -23.51
N THR A 71 7.01 17.13 -23.78
CA THR A 71 7.52 17.89 -24.93
C THR A 71 7.36 17.13 -26.26
N GLN A 72 6.96 15.85 -26.21
CA GLN A 72 6.73 15.02 -27.39
C GLN A 72 5.35 15.29 -28.01
N ASN A 73 5.34 15.72 -29.28
CA ASN A 73 4.12 15.96 -30.06
C ASN A 73 3.60 14.66 -30.69
N GLY A 74 2.77 13.93 -29.95
CA GLY A 74 2.10 12.70 -30.42
C GLY A 74 2.82 11.41 -30.01
N PRO A 75 2.29 10.23 -30.42
CA PRO A 75 2.88 8.95 -30.05
C PRO A 75 4.29 8.81 -30.65
N PRO A 76 5.26 8.26 -29.90
CA PRO A 76 6.61 8.12 -30.39
C PRO A 76 6.64 7.25 -31.66
N ARG A 77 7.52 7.59 -32.60
CA ARG A 77 7.78 6.80 -33.80
C ARG A 77 9.23 6.34 -33.83
N ARG A 78 9.48 5.27 -34.58
CA ARG A 78 10.81 4.71 -34.82
C ARG A 78 11.16 4.80 -36.30
N ALA A 79 12.46 4.87 -36.58
CA ALA A 79 12.98 4.71 -37.91
C ALA A 79 14.16 3.75 -37.91
N ARG A 80 14.27 2.96 -38.98
CA ARG A 80 15.46 2.20 -39.31
C ARG A 80 16.21 2.93 -40.41
N VAL A 81 17.48 3.23 -40.17
CA VAL A 81 18.27 4.13 -41.01
C VAL A 81 19.71 3.63 -41.11
N GLU A 82 20.40 3.95 -42.20
CA GLU A 82 21.85 3.77 -42.28
C GLU A 82 22.56 4.78 -41.35
N SER A 83 22.11 6.02 -41.36
CA SER A 83 22.49 7.10 -40.44
C SER A 83 21.41 8.19 -40.48
N LEU A 84 21.48 9.19 -39.60
CA LEU A 84 20.49 10.28 -39.62
C LEU A 84 20.52 11.11 -40.92
N THR A 85 21.70 11.31 -41.52
CA THR A 85 21.88 11.98 -42.82
C THR A 85 21.85 11.03 -44.03
N GLY A 86 21.91 9.72 -43.79
CA GLY A 86 22.00 8.67 -44.82
C GLY A 86 20.62 8.21 -45.32
N GLN A 87 20.56 6.99 -45.83
CA GLN A 87 19.30 6.41 -46.30
C GLN A 87 18.39 6.04 -45.12
N TRP A 88 17.12 6.43 -45.21
CA TRP A 88 16.06 5.99 -44.30
C TRP A 88 15.37 4.79 -44.91
N LEU A 89 15.53 3.64 -44.27
CA LEU A 89 15.07 2.35 -44.78
C LEU A 89 13.58 2.16 -44.51
N GLU A 90 13.15 2.51 -43.30
CA GLU A 90 11.78 2.28 -42.85
C GLU A 90 11.40 3.24 -41.71
N GLU A 91 10.15 3.72 -41.70
CA GLU A 91 9.55 4.43 -40.57
C GLU A 91 8.32 3.67 -40.09
N TYR A 92 8.18 3.49 -38.79
CA TYR A 92 7.08 2.71 -38.23
C TYR A 92 6.65 3.21 -36.84
N PRO A 93 5.37 2.99 -36.45
CA PRO A 93 4.88 3.42 -35.14
C PRO A 93 5.53 2.62 -34.01
N TRP A 94 5.64 3.24 -32.82
CA TRP A 94 6.19 2.58 -31.63
C TRP A 94 5.49 1.27 -31.28
N SER A 95 4.16 1.30 -31.19
CA SER A 95 3.34 0.09 -31.08
C SER A 95 2.74 -0.22 -32.45
N PRO A 96 2.73 -1.50 -32.88
CA PRO A 96 1.97 -1.90 -34.07
C PRO A 96 0.51 -1.44 -33.91
N PRO A 97 -0.15 -0.97 -34.98
CA PRO A 97 -1.58 -0.63 -34.89
C PRO A 97 -2.36 -1.87 -34.43
N ALA A 98 -2.98 -1.80 -33.25
CA ALA A 98 -3.92 -2.84 -32.85
C ALA A 98 -5.09 -2.86 -33.84
N ALA A 99 -5.65 -4.04 -34.13
CA ALA A 99 -6.84 -4.16 -34.99
C ALA A 99 -8.08 -3.42 -34.44
N SER A 100 -8.02 -2.95 -33.18
CA SER A 100 -8.98 -2.05 -32.54
C SER A 100 -8.19 -1.03 -31.71
N ALA A 101 -8.10 0.22 -32.18
CA ALA A 101 -7.45 1.31 -31.46
C ALA A 101 -8.37 1.79 -30.32
N VAL A 102 -8.25 1.18 -29.14
CA VAL A 102 -8.87 1.69 -27.91
C VAL A 102 -7.91 2.73 -27.31
N ASP A 103 -8.40 3.95 -27.08
CA ASP A 103 -7.59 5.01 -26.44
C ASP A 103 -7.54 4.71 -24.92
N PRO A 104 -6.35 4.61 -24.29
CA PRO A 104 -6.24 4.52 -22.83
C PRO A 104 -7.02 5.61 -22.08
N ALA A 105 -7.25 6.77 -22.72
CA ALA A 105 -8.05 7.87 -22.19
C ALA A 105 -9.53 7.50 -21.95
N ASP A 106 -10.06 6.47 -22.60
CA ASP A 106 -11.41 5.95 -22.34
C ASP A 106 -11.49 5.20 -21.00
N HIS A 107 -10.34 4.88 -20.40
CA HIS A 107 -10.24 4.03 -19.22
C HIS A 107 -9.48 4.68 -18.05
N SER A 108 -9.03 5.93 -18.19
CA SER A 108 -8.26 6.65 -17.19
C SER A 108 -8.46 8.17 -17.31
N PRO A 109 -8.42 8.92 -16.18
CA PRO A 109 -8.49 10.38 -16.22
C PRO A 109 -7.18 11.04 -16.70
N VAL A 110 -6.12 10.26 -16.87
CA VAL A 110 -4.79 10.73 -17.23
C VAL A 110 -4.25 9.94 -18.41
N ARG A 111 -3.12 10.39 -18.96
CA ARG A 111 -2.41 9.73 -20.05
C ARG A 111 -0.98 9.44 -19.62
N ALA A 112 -0.36 8.46 -20.26
CA ALA A 112 1.06 8.22 -20.17
C ALA A 112 1.86 9.50 -20.46
N SER A 113 3.03 9.63 -19.82
CA SER A 113 3.90 10.79 -19.98
C SER A 113 5.35 10.37 -20.19
N ALA A 114 6.07 11.16 -20.99
CA ALA A 114 7.50 11.03 -21.19
C ALA A 114 8.21 12.14 -20.39
N ILE A 115 8.97 11.76 -19.38
CA ILE A 115 9.81 12.65 -18.57
C ILE A 115 11.09 11.91 -18.21
N ALA A 116 12.24 12.54 -18.37
CA ALA A 116 13.49 11.88 -18.01
C ALA A 116 13.53 11.59 -16.49
N GLN A 117 14.12 10.45 -16.11
CA GLN A 117 14.22 10.02 -14.72
C GLN A 117 14.81 11.08 -13.79
N ASP A 118 15.84 11.78 -14.23
CA ASP A 118 16.52 12.85 -13.47
C ASP A 118 15.64 14.10 -13.28
N ALA A 119 14.62 14.30 -14.12
CA ALA A 119 13.61 15.33 -13.94
C ALA A 119 12.44 14.87 -13.04
N LEU A 120 12.12 13.56 -13.02
CA LEU A 120 11.08 13.01 -12.14
C LEU A 120 11.53 12.83 -10.69
N GLU A 121 12.76 12.34 -10.47
CA GLU A 121 13.29 12.07 -9.12
C GLU A 121 13.25 13.29 -8.17
N PRO A 122 13.54 14.54 -8.61
CA PRO A 122 13.33 15.73 -7.79
C PRO A 122 11.88 15.93 -7.34
N LEU A 123 10.90 15.73 -8.22
CA LEU A 123 9.48 15.85 -7.89
C LEU A 123 9.06 14.81 -6.85
N LEU A 124 9.58 13.58 -6.96
CA LEU A 124 9.33 12.52 -5.98
C LEU A 124 9.97 12.84 -4.62
N ARG A 125 11.20 13.39 -4.61
CA ARG A 125 11.88 13.82 -3.37
C ARG A 125 11.10 14.90 -2.65
N GLU A 126 10.79 16.00 -3.35
CA GLU A 126 10.02 17.12 -2.81
C GLU A 126 8.68 16.63 -2.25
N ARG A 127 8.00 15.72 -2.97
CA ARG A 127 6.74 15.19 -2.50
C ARG A 127 6.88 14.30 -1.27
N ALA A 128 7.88 13.42 -1.23
CA ALA A 128 8.14 12.56 -0.08
C ALA A 128 8.41 13.39 1.18
N GLU A 129 9.25 14.42 1.08
CA GLU A 129 9.57 15.35 2.18
C GLU A 129 8.32 16.12 2.63
N THR A 130 7.52 16.63 1.68
CA THR A 130 6.26 17.34 1.98
C THR A 130 5.25 16.44 2.71
N LEU A 131 5.27 15.14 2.44
CA LEU A 131 4.43 14.14 3.12
C LEU A 131 5.02 13.66 4.45
N GLY A 132 6.23 14.10 4.83
CA GLY A 132 6.87 13.81 6.10
C GLY A 132 7.86 12.64 6.08
N ALA A 133 8.29 12.15 4.90
CA ALA A 133 9.37 11.17 4.83
C ALA A 133 10.73 11.83 5.13
N ASP A 134 11.58 11.13 5.88
CA ASP A 134 12.97 11.54 6.14
C ASP A 134 13.91 10.96 5.08
N LEU A 135 14.51 11.80 4.25
CA LEU A 135 15.40 11.40 3.16
C LEU A 135 16.88 11.64 3.52
N ARG A 136 17.66 10.56 3.60
CA ARG A 136 19.08 10.58 3.96
C ARG A 136 19.95 10.21 2.78
N LEU A 137 20.31 11.22 2.00
CA LEU A 137 21.24 11.07 0.88
C LEU A 137 22.69 10.93 1.38
N GLY A 138 23.55 10.29 0.59
CA GLY A 138 24.92 9.94 1.01
C GLY A 138 25.00 8.92 2.16
N SER A 139 23.93 8.18 2.44
CA SER A 139 23.84 7.15 3.49
C SER A 139 23.73 5.75 2.87
N GLU A 140 24.69 4.89 3.18
CA GLU A 140 24.82 3.55 2.60
C GLU A 140 24.47 2.47 3.62
N LEU A 141 23.58 1.54 3.26
CA LEU A 141 23.33 0.36 4.08
C LEU A 141 24.58 -0.54 4.08
N VAL A 142 25.11 -0.85 5.26
CA VAL A 142 26.25 -1.77 5.41
C VAL A 142 25.77 -3.18 5.67
N SER A 143 24.83 -3.33 6.61
CA SER A 143 24.25 -4.61 7.00
C SER A 143 22.92 -4.38 7.70
N PHE A 144 22.10 -5.42 7.79
CA PHE A 144 20.89 -5.43 8.61
C PHE A 144 20.75 -6.76 9.33
N VAL A 145 20.01 -6.75 10.43
CA VAL A 145 19.58 -7.94 11.16
C VAL A 145 18.08 -7.82 11.36
N GLU A 146 17.36 -8.87 11.01
CA GLU A 146 15.95 -9.03 11.38
C GLU A 146 15.89 -9.89 12.64
N ASP A 147 15.23 -9.36 13.68
CA ASP A 147 14.71 -10.15 14.79
C ASP A 147 13.17 -10.09 14.72
N GLY A 148 12.45 -11.04 15.31
CA GLY A 148 11.00 -11.17 15.09
C GLY A 148 10.17 -9.89 15.34
N ASP A 149 10.73 -8.90 16.02
CA ASP A 149 10.13 -7.63 16.38
C ASP A 149 10.42 -6.51 15.37
N GLY A 150 11.53 -6.55 14.62
CA GLY A 150 11.89 -5.50 13.67
C GLY A 150 13.14 -5.79 12.81
N VAL A 151 13.66 -4.74 12.19
CA VAL A 151 14.89 -4.74 11.41
C VAL A 151 15.83 -3.68 11.95
N THR A 152 16.98 -4.10 12.44
CA THR A 152 18.09 -3.20 12.77
C THR A 152 19.01 -3.06 11.57
N ALA A 153 19.12 -1.85 11.01
CA ALA A 153 20.06 -1.51 9.96
C ALA A 153 21.29 -0.76 10.51
N THR A 154 22.47 -1.16 10.04
CA THR A 154 23.72 -0.41 10.20
C THR A 154 23.97 0.42 8.95
N VAL A 155 24.05 1.73 9.11
CA VAL A 155 24.14 2.69 8.01
C VAL A 155 25.42 3.50 8.13
N ARG A 156 26.16 3.62 7.03
CA ARG A 156 27.39 4.41 6.93
C ARG A 156 27.13 5.73 6.22
N ARG A 157 27.50 6.85 6.84
CA ARG A 157 27.57 8.14 6.16
C ARG A 157 28.79 8.18 5.26
N ARG A 158 28.62 8.40 3.96
CA ARG A 158 29.74 8.40 3.02
C ARG A 158 30.63 9.64 3.12
N LEU A 159 30.11 10.72 3.71
CA LEU A 159 30.87 11.97 3.89
C LEU A 159 32.05 11.82 4.84
N ASP A 160 31.85 11.13 5.97
CA ASP A 160 32.83 11.02 7.05
C ASP A 160 33.15 9.56 7.46
N GLY A 161 32.47 8.58 6.87
CA GLY A 161 32.64 7.16 7.18
C GLY A 161 32.02 6.71 8.50
N SER A 162 31.33 7.60 9.22
CA SER A 162 30.69 7.25 10.49
C SER A 162 29.53 6.28 10.28
N GLU A 163 29.37 5.34 11.22
CA GLU A 163 28.28 4.36 11.21
C GLU A 163 27.30 4.66 12.33
N TYR A 164 26.02 4.50 12.05
CA TYR A 164 24.93 4.66 12.99
C TYR A 164 23.84 3.61 12.74
N ARG A 165 22.94 3.45 13.72
CA ARG A 165 21.86 2.47 13.66
C ARG A 165 20.51 3.11 13.37
N ILE A 166 19.68 2.38 12.62
CA ILE A 166 18.25 2.65 12.46
C ILE A 166 17.54 1.34 12.82
N ASP A 167 16.61 1.38 13.76
CA ASP A 167 15.74 0.25 14.07
C ASP A 167 14.39 0.51 13.40
N ALA A 168 13.80 -0.42 12.67
CA ALA A 168 12.56 -0.19 11.94
C ALA A 168 11.62 -1.40 11.99
N ASP A 169 10.31 -1.20 11.85
CA ASP A 169 9.36 -2.32 11.84
C ASP A 169 9.51 -3.18 10.57
N TYR A 170 9.83 -2.53 9.45
CA TYR A 170 9.97 -3.12 8.12
C TYR A 170 11.09 -2.49 7.30
N LEU A 171 11.69 -3.29 6.41
CA LEU A 171 12.65 -2.83 5.41
C LEU A 171 12.08 -3.01 3.99
N VAL A 172 12.11 -1.95 3.19
CA VAL A 172 11.75 -1.97 1.77
C VAL A 172 13.02 -1.82 0.93
N ALA A 173 13.45 -2.92 0.31
CA ALA A 173 14.65 -3.00 -0.52
C ALA A 173 14.36 -2.55 -1.95
N ALA A 174 14.77 -1.33 -2.26
CA ALA A 174 14.76 -0.72 -3.58
C ALA A 174 16.20 -0.52 -4.11
N ASP A 175 17.13 -1.39 -3.71
CA ASP A 175 18.59 -1.28 -3.90
C ASP A 175 19.08 -1.78 -5.28
N GLY A 176 18.15 -2.11 -6.19
CA GLY A 176 18.41 -2.33 -7.60
C GLY A 176 18.78 -3.77 -7.99
N ALA A 177 19.19 -3.93 -9.25
CA ALA A 177 19.47 -5.23 -9.87
C ALA A 177 20.41 -6.13 -9.04
N ASP A 178 21.50 -5.55 -8.54
CA ASP A 178 22.54 -6.23 -7.76
C ASP A 178 22.23 -6.24 -6.25
N SER A 179 20.95 -6.18 -5.88
CA SER A 179 20.46 -6.09 -4.50
C SER A 179 21.26 -6.95 -3.52
N GLY A 180 22.04 -6.27 -2.68
CA GLY A 180 22.80 -6.91 -1.60
C GLY A 180 21.86 -7.45 -0.53
N ILE A 181 20.68 -6.83 -0.39
CA ILE A 181 19.65 -7.23 0.56
C ILE A 181 19.02 -8.56 0.14
N ARG A 182 18.56 -8.68 -1.11
CA ARG A 182 18.03 -9.94 -1.66
C ARG A 182 19.04 -11.09 -1.51
N ASN A 183 20.31 -10.83 -1.82
CA ASN A 183 21.37 -11.82 -1.70
C ASN A 183 21.60 -12.24 -0.23
N SER A 184 21.54 -11.30 0.72
CA SER A 184 21.68 -11.58 2.16
C SER A 184 20.53 -12.42 2.70
N LEU A 185 19.31 -12.22 2.19
CA LEU A 185 18.14 -13.06 2.46
C LEU A 185 18.17 -14.42 1.76
N ARG A 186 19.16 -14.66 0.88
CA ARG A 186 19.30 -15.87 0.06
C ARG A 186 18.07 -16.14 -0.82
N ILE A 187 17.42 -15.08 -1.28
CA ILE A 187 16.31 -15.18 -2.23
C ILE A 187 16.90 -15.35 -3.63
N GLY A 188 16.58 -16.49 -4.25
CA GLY A 188 16.97 -16.81 -5.62
C GLY A 188 16.24 -15.98 -6.68
N ARG A 189 16.64 -16.15 -7.94
CA ARG A 189 15.98 -15.53 -9.09
C ARG A 189 15.83 -16.55 -10.21
N THR A 190 14.69 -16.49 -10.89
CA THR A 190 14.34 -17.35 -12.03
C THR A 190 13.96 -16.48 -13.23
N GLY A 191 14.25 -16.93 -14.46
CA GLY A 191 13.96 -16.20 -15.70
C GLY A 191 14.88 -16.61 -16.84
N GLN A 192 14.98 -15.77 -17.88
CA GLN A 192 15.90 -16.01 -19.00
C GLN A 192 17.37 -15.69 -18.67
N GLY A 193 17.64 -15.01 -17.55
CA GLY A 193 19.00 -14.67 -17.14
C GLY A 193 19.58 -13.51 -17.94
N LEU A 194 20.91 -13.51 -18.14
CA LEU A 194 21.63 -12.51 -18.90
C LEU A 194 21.40 -12.70 -20.40
N LEU A 195 20.84 -11.69 -21.07
CA LEU A 195 20.55 -11.71 -22.50
C LEU A 195 21.68 -11.10 -23.32
N SER A 196 22.20 -9.95 -22.88
CA SER A 196 23.28 -9.24 -23.56
C SER A 196 23.97 -8.24 -22.64
N VAL A 197 25.16 -7.81 -23.02
CA VAL A 197 25.86 -6.69 -22.40
C VAL A 197 25.96 -5.57 -23.43
N GLN A 198 25.58 -4.36 -23.03
CA GLN A 198 25.55 -3.19 -23.90
C GLN A 198 26.29 -2.02 -23.27
N ARG A 199 26.82 -1.13 -24.12
CA ARG A 199 27.40 0.14 -23.73
C ARG A 199 26.53 1.29 -24.20
N SER A 200 26.38 2.33 -23.38
CA SER A 200 25.69 3.55 -23.76
C SER A 200 26.63 4.75 -23.69
N ILE A 201 26.43 5.71 -24.58
CA ILE A 201 27.09 7.01 -24.56
C ILE A 201 25.99 8.07 -24.52
N LEU A 202 25.93 8.82 -23.42
CA LEU A 202 25.07 9.99 -23.27
C LEU A 202 25.86 11.24 -23.68
N PHE A 203 25.30 12.01 -24.59
CA PHE A 203 25.92 13.22 -25.11
C PHE A 203 24.87 14.30 -25.41
N ARG A 204 25.30 15.56 -25.51
CA ARG A 204 24.48 16.68 -25.97
C ARG A 204 24.88 17.05 -27.40
N ALA A 205 23.88 17.18 -28.27
CA ALA A 205 24.03 17.58 -29.67
C ALA A 205 22.74 18.24 -30.19
N PRO A 206 22.54 19.55 -29.96
CA PRO A 206 21.30 20.25 -30.31
C PRO A 206 20.97 20.20 -31.81
N GLU A 207 21.99 20.10 -32.66
CA GLU A 207 21.88 19.98 -34.12
C GLU A 207 21.06 18.75 -34.56
N LEU A 208 20.95 17.72 -33.72
CA LEU A 208 20.20 16.50 -34.03
C LEU A 208 18.69 16.66 -33.81
N ASP A 209 18.24 17.63 -33.01
CA ASP A 209 16.82 17.82 -32.70
C ASP A 209 15.99 18.14 -33.97
N GLN A 210 16.66 18.59 -35.03
CA GLN A 210 16.06 18.79 -36.34
C GLN A 210 15.43 17.52 -36.95
N TYR A 211 15.91 16.33 -36.57
CA TYR A 211 15.39 15.04 -37.02
C TYR A 211 14.12 14.62 -36.27
N LEU A 212 13.83 15.26 -35.12
CA LEU A 212 12.62 15.00 -34.33
C LEU A 212 11.36 15.61 -34.96
N ARG A 213 11.50 16.49 -35.97
CA ARG A 213 10.37 17.14 -36.67
C ARG A 213 9.37 16.15 -37.28
N HIS A 214 9.77 14.91 -37.52
CA HIS A 214 8.92 13.84 -38.05
C HIS A 214 8.20 13.02 -36.97
N GLY A 215 8.35 13.40 -35.68
CA GLY A 215 7.82 12.66 -34.53
C GLY A 215 8.61 11.40 -34.18
N ILE A 216 9.81 11.24 -34.74
CA ILE A 216 10.67 10.07 -34.54
C ILE A 216 11.67 10.39 -33.44
N VAL A 217 11.71 9.54 -32.41
CA VAL A 217 12.54 9.74 -31.21
C VAL A 217 13.50 8.57 -30.94
N GLN A 218 13.47 7.57 -31.82
CA GLN A 218 14.29 6.37 -31.76
C GLN A 218 14.71 5.93 -33.15
N PHE A 219 15.99 5.59 -33.29
CA PHE A 219 16.63 5.24 -34.54
C PHE A 219 17.38 3.93 -34.38
N GLU A 220 17.03 2.95 -35.19
CA GLU A 220 17.80 1.72 -35.38
C GLU A 220 18.81 1.97 -36.49
N ILE A 221 20.09 2.03 -36.12
CA ILE A 221 21.19 2.27 -37.04
C ILE A 221 21.67 0.92 -37.57
N GLU A 222 21.57 0.72 -38.88
CA GLU A 222 21.99 -0.51 -39.57
C GLU A 222 23.02 -0.16 -40.65
N GLN A 223 24.29 -0.50 -40.42
CA GLN A 223 25.40 -0.31 -41.36
C GLN A 223 26.24 -1.59 -41.45
N PRO A 224 26.94 -1.84 -42.57
CA PRO A 224 27.90 -2.93 -42.65
C PRO A 224 28.92 -2.91 -41.49
N GLY A 225 28.85 -3.92 -40.62
CA GLY A 225 29.73 -4.06 -39.45
C GLY A 225 29.51 -3.03 -38.33
N PHE A 226 28.34 -2.37 -38.29
CA PHE A 226 28.00 -1.44 -37.21
C PHE A 226 26.49 -1.34 -37.03
N ASP A 227 26.01 -1.88 -35.91
CA ASP A 227 24.63 -1.77 -35.48
C ASP A 227 24.56 -1.01 -34.15
N ALA A 228 23.70 -0.01 -34.08
CA ALA A 228 23.50 0.78 -32.88
C ALA A 228 22.04 1.21 -32.73
N PHE A 229 21.69 1.65 -31.54
CA PHE A 229 20.38 2.21 -31.26
C PHE A 229 20.54 3.63 -30.69
N LEU A 230 19.93 4.61 -31.34
CA LEU A 230 20.04 6.02 -30.98
C LEU A 230 18.68 6.55 -30.51
N THR A 231 18.64 7.19 -29.34
CA THR A 231 17.41 7.80 -28.80
C THR A 231 17.71 9.13 -28.11
N THR A 232 16.68 9.84 -27.66
CA THR A 232 16.77 11.19 -27.09
C THR A 232 15.86 11.35 -25.88
N TYR A 233 16.21 12.27 -24.98
CA TYR A 233 15.32 12.77 -23.93
C TYR A 233 14.49 13.99 -24.36
N SER A 234 14.61 14.42 -25.62
CA SER A 234 13.91 15.59 -26.18
C SER A 234 14.26 16.90 -25.46
N ASP A 235 15.49 17.00 -24.95
CA ASP A 235 16.10 18.17 -24.29
C ASP A 235 17.57 18.37 -24.73
N GLU A 236 17.83 18.13 -26.02
CA GLU A 236 19.15 18.12 -26.69
C GLU A 236 20.09 16.98 -26.26
N ARG A 237 19.71 16.18 -25.25
CA ARG A 237 20.47 14.99 -24.84
C ARG A 237 20.08 13.77 -25.66
N TRP A 238 21.10 13.05 -26.10
CA TRP A 238 21.00 11.87 -26.96
C TRP A 238 21.79 10.70 -26.35
N VAL A 239 21.29 9.48 -26.55
CA VAL A 239 21.90 8.25 -26.07
C VAL A 239 22.15 7.33 -27.25
N LEU A 240 23.42 7.03 -27.51
CA LEU A 240 23.82 5.97 -28.43
C LEU A 240 24.08 4.69 -27.64
N MET A 241 23.29 3.65 -27.89
CA MET A 241 23.46 2.31 -27.34
C MET A 241 24.16 1.42 -28.36
N LEU A 242 25.20 0.74 -27.91
CA LEU A 242 26.09 -0.12 -28.68
C LEU A 242 25.92 -1.55 -28.19
N LYS A 243 25.81 -2.49 -29.14
CA LYS A 243 25.55 -3.92 -28.88
C LYS A 243 26.79 -4.71 -28.46
N ASP A 244 27.84 -4.03 -27.99
CA ASP A 244 29.10 -4.61 -27.57
C ASP A 244 29.46 -4.19 -26.14
N ASP A 245 30.45 -4.88 -25.55
CA ASP A 245 31.04 -4.54 -24.24
C ASP A 245 32.44 -3.94 -24.40
N ILE A 246 32.62 -3.02 -25.36
CA ILE A 246 33.90 -2.37 -25.61
C ILE A 246 33.92 -1.01 -24.90
N ASP A 247 34.89 -0.84 -23.99
CA ASP A 247 35.21 0.45 -23.41
C ASP A 247 35.99 1.31 -24.41
N ARG A 248 35.59 2.57 -24.58
CA ARG A 248 36.04 3.43 -25.67
C ARG A 248 36.63 4.72 -25.12
N SER A 249 37.72 5.19 -25.73
CA SER A 249 38.25 6.53 -25.47
C SER A 249 37.24 7.61 -25.90
N GLU A 250 37.36 8.84 -25.39
CA GLU A 250 36.47 9.93 -25.82
C GLU A 250 36.52 10.19 -27.33
N ASP A 251 37.69 10.05 -27.95
CA ASP A 251 37.85 10.20 -29.40
C ASP A 251 37.09 9.11 -30.16
N ASP A 252 37.16 7.86 -29.69
CA ASP A 252 36.42 6.74 -30.27
C ASP A 252 34.91 6.89 -30.07
N GLN A 253 34.49 7.39 -28.89
CA GLN A 253 33.08 7.70 -28.60
C GLN A 253 32.54 8.73 -29.59
N ARG A 254 33.28 9.83 -29.84
CA ARG A 254 32.92 10.84 -30.83
C ARG A 254 32.90 10.26 -32.24
N ALA A 255 33.84 9.39 -32.58
CA ALA A 255 33.90 8.74 -33.88
C ALA A 255 32.66 7.86 -34.15
N VAL A 256 32.23 7.05 -33.18
CA VAL A 256 31.03 6.20 -33.35
C VAL A 256 29.75 7.02 -33.36
N ILE A 257 29.66 8.12 -32.61
CA ILE A 257 28.53 9.07 -32.68
C ILE A 257 28.44 9.67 -34.08
N ARG A 258 29.55 10.21 -34.61
CA ARG A 258 29.61 10.77 -35.98
C ARG A 258 29.26 9.74 -37.05
N ARG A 259 29.68 8.49 -36.85
CA ARG A 259 29.31 7.37 -37.73
C ARG A 259 27.80 7.08 -37.69
N ALA A 260 27.20 7.05 -36.50
CA ALA A 260 25.77 6.79 -36.33
C ALA A 260 24.89 7.92 -36.88
N THR A 261 25.31 9.18 -36.71
CA THR A 261 24.58 10.35 -37.20
C THR A 261 24.86 10.63 -38.68
N GLY A 262 26.03 10.23 -39.18
CA GLY A 262 26.50 10.56 -40.54
C GLY A 262 26.95 12.02 -40.68
N ILE A 263 27.27 12.70 -39.58
CA ILE A 263 27.69 14.11 -39.55
C ILE A 263 29.13 14.17 -39.06
N GLY A 264 30.07 14.44 -39.97
CA GLY A 264 31.51 14.37 -39.69
C GLY A 264 32.02 15.47 -38.75
N ASP A 265 31.46 16.66 -38.82
CA ASP A 265 31.82 17.85 -38.05
C ASP A 265 30.84 18.16 -36.89
N LEU A 266 30.02 17.18 -36.50
CA LEU A 266 29.04 17.31 -35.41
C LEU A 266 29.70 17.83 -34.12
N SER A 267 29.12 18.90 -33.56
CA SER A 267 29.46 19.38 -32.23
C SER A 267 28.88 18.43 -31.18
N ILE A 268 29.77 17.78 -30.41
CA ILE A 268 29.40 16.76 -29.42
C ILE A 268 29.94 17.19 -28.06
N GLU A 269 29.07 17.30 -27.07
CA GLU A 269 29.46 17.36 -25.67
C GLU A 269 29.21 15.99 -25.05
N LEU A 270 30.27 15.25 -24.69
CA LEU A 270 30.14 13.97 -24.01
C LEU A 270 29.75 14.21 -22.55
N ILE A 271 28.72 13.53 -22.07
CA ILE A 271 28.23 13.68 -20.70
C ILE A 271 28.72 12.50 -19.85
N THR A 272 28.38 11.26 -20.23
CA THR A 272 28.79 10.06 -19.50
C THR A 272 28.56 8.79 -20.33
N THR A 273 29.07 7.67 -19.85
CA THR A 273 28.88 6.35 -20.46
C THR A 273 28.28 5.37 -19.47
N GLY A 274 27.47 4.42 -19.96
CA GLY A 274 26.92 3.33 -19.18
C GLY A 274 27.41 1.97 -19.67
N ARG A 275 27.52 1.00 -18.76
CA ARG A 275 27.57 -0.43 -19.07
C ARG A 275 26.32 -1.06 -18.49
N TRP A 276 25.60 -1.83 -19.31
CA TRP A 276 24.36 -2.46 -18.89
C TRP A 276 24.33 -3.94 -19.21
N GLU A 277 24.13 -4.74 -18.17
CA GLU A 277 23.79 -6.15 -18.28
C GLU A 277 22.27 -6.29 -18.44
N LEU A 278 21.84 -6.53 -19.66
CA LEU A 278 20.45 -6.73 -19.98
C LEU A 278 20.03 -8.12 -19.49
N SER A 279 19.28 -8.16 -18.39
CA SER A 279 18.83 -9.42 -17.78
C SER A 279 17.32 -9.48 -17.65
N ALA A 280 16.78 -10.70 -17.69
CA ALA A 280 15.39 -10.99 -17.39
C ALA A 280 15.30 -12.01 -16.25
N LEU A 281 15.08 -11.50 -15.04
CA LEU A 281 15.14 -12.27 -13.80
C LEU A 281 14.07 -11.79 -12.84
N ILE A 282 13.36 -12.70 -12.19
CA ILE A 282 12.35 -12.41 -11.18
C ILE A 282 12.75 -13.15 -9.90
N ALA A 283 12.74 -12.46 -8.77
CA ALA A 283 12.99 -13.04 -7.46
C ALA A 283 11.95 -14.13 -7.14
N ASP A 284 12.41 -15.22 -6.53
CA ASP A 284 11.52 -16.35 -6.23
C ASP A 284 10.46 -15.98 -5.17
N HIS A 285 10.78 -14.99 -4.33
CA HIS A 285 9.90 -14.36 -3.35
C HIS A 285 10.12 -12.84 -3.32
N PHE A 286 9.04 -12.07 -3.22
CA PHE A 286 9.10 -10.61 -3.11
C PHE A 286 9.17 -10.11 -1.66
N GLY A 287 9.01 -10.99 -0.68
CA GLY A 287 9.20 -10.67 0.73
C GLY A 287 9.68 -11.87 1.52
N CYS A 288 10.42 -11.61 2.60
CA CYS A 288 10.85 -12.59 3.58
C CYS A 288 10.83 -11.93 4.96
N GLY A 289 9.97 -12.43 5.85
CA GLY A 289 9.78 -11.83 7.17
C GLY A 289 9.35 -10.37 7.06
N ARG A 290 10.16 -9.47 7.62
CA ARG A 290 9.92 -8.02 7.63
C ARG A 290 10.60 -7.26 6.48
N VAL A 291 11.22 -7.97 5.54
CA VAL A 291 11.95 -7.38 4.41
C VAL A 291 11.24 -7.63 3.08
N PHE A 292 10.98 -6.57 2.31
CA PHE A 292 10.25 -6.62 1.04
C PHE A 292 11.10 -6.06 -0.10
N LEU A 293 11.17 -6.76 -1.22
CA LEU A 293 11.90 -6.36 -2.43
C LEU A 293 10.95 -5.62 -3.37
N VAL A 294 11.36 -4.47 -3.91
CA VAL A 294 10.58 -3.70 -4.91
C VAL A 294 11.44 -3.34 -6.14
N GLY A 295 10.79 -3.19 -7.31
CA GLY A 295 11.49 -2.79 -8.53
C GLY A 295 12.60 -3.76 -8.94
N ASP A 296 13.73 -3.25 -9.42
CA ASP A 296 14.86 -4.07 -9.92
C ASP A 296 15.46 -5.03 -8.88
N ALA A 297 15.23 -4.79 -7.57
CA ALA A 297 15.61 -5.74 -6.53
C ALA A 297 14.75 -7.01 -6.59
N ALA A 298 13.47 -6.88 -6.99
CA ALA A 298 12.50 -7.97 -7.13
C ALA A 298 12.43 -8.53 -8.55
N HIS A 299 12.52 -7.69 -9.59
CA HIS A 299 12.43 -8.13 -10.98
C HIS A 299 13.24 -7.22 -11.91
N GLN A 300 14.06 -7.83 -12.77
CA GLN A 300 14.72 -7.18 -13.88
C GLN A 300 13.94 -7.52 -15.14
N LEU A 301 13.28 -6.52 -15.71
CA LEU A 301 12.53 -6.62 -16.95
C LEU A 301 13.27 -5.85 -18.05
N PRO A 302 13.71 -6.52 -19.14
CA PRO A 302 14.36 -5.86 -20.27
C PRO A 302 13.55 -4.67 -20.83
N PRO A 303 14.21 -3.61 -21.34
CA PRO A 303 13.53 -2.47 -21.95
C PRO A 303 12.69 -2.92 -23.11
N ASN A 304 11.41 -2.60 -23.04
CA ASN A 304 10.45 -3.02 -24.04
C ASN A 304 9.53 -1.85 -24.37
N ARG A 305 8.73 -2.03 -25.43
CA ARG A 305 7.77 -1.03 -25.88
C ARG A 305 6.76 -0.61 -24.79
N GLY A 306 6.46 -1.48 -23.83
CA GLY A 306 5.55 -1.19 -22.72
C GLY A 306 6.22 -0.55 -21.49
N GLY A 307 7.54 -0.30 -21.50
CA GLY A 307 8.24 0.37 -20.40
C GLY A 307 8.13 -0.36 -19.05
N TYR A 308 8.03 -1.68 -19.05
CA TYR A 308 7.58 -2.42 -17.86
C TYR A 308 8.47 -2.28 -16.61
N GLY A 309 9.80 -2.17 -16.70
CA GLY A 309 10.68 -2.20 -15.52
C GLY A 309 10.29 -1.19 -14.42
N ALA A 310 10.50 0.10 -14.68
CA ALA A 310 10.19 1.16 -13.70
C ALA A 310 8.70 1.20 -13.31
N ASN A 311 7.79 1.06 -14.27
CA ASN A 311 6.36 1.13 -14.03
C ASN A 311 5.84 -0.06 -13.19
N THR A 312 6.46 -1.25 -13.30
CA THR A 312 6.18 -2.38 -12.40
C THR A 312 6.65 -2.07 -10.99
N GLY A 313 7.88 -1.59 -10.84
CA GLY A 313 8.45 -1.24 -9.54
C GLY A 313 7.64 -0.19 -8.79
N ILE A 314 7.18 0.86 -9.48
CA ILE A 314 6.34 1.91 -8.86
C ILE A 314 5.00 1.32 -8.41
N ALA A 315 4.38 0.45 -9.20
CA ALA A 315 3.15 -0.24 -8.83
C ALA A 315 3.34 -1.21 -7.65
N ASP A 316 4.52 -1.83 -7.54
CA ASP A 316 4.87 -2.69 -6.39
C ASP A 316 4.90 -1.87 -5.10
N ALA A 317 5.61 -0.73 -5.13
CA ALA A 317 5.71 0.18 -4.01
C ALA A 317 4.33 0.67 -3.55
N HIS A 318 3.47 1.05 -4.49
CA HIS A 318 2.09 1.47 -4.19
C HIS A 318 1.25 0.36 -3.55
N ASN A 319 1.35 -0.87 -4.07
CA ASN A 319 0.61 -2.02 -3.53
C ASN A 319 1.07 -2.38 -2.11
N LEU A 320 2.37 -2.29 -1.83
CA LEU A 320 2.94 -2.58 -0.52
C LEU A 320 2.58 -1.50 0.52
N ALA A 321 2.60 -0.22 0.13
CA ALA A 321 2.48 0.90 1.05
C ALA A 321 1.21 0.88 1.92
N TRP A 322 0.03 0.65 1.32
CA TRP A 322 -1.23 0.61 2.08
C TRP A 322 -1.31 -0.61 3.01
N LYS A 323 -0.67 -1.73 2.65
CA LYS A 323 -0.64 -2.95 3.47
C LYS A 323 0.23 -2.74 4.70
N ILE A 324 1.42 -2.14 4.53
CA ILE A 324 2.27 -1.72 5.65
C ILE A 324 1.50 -0.75 6.56
N ALA A 325 0.81 0.24 5.99
CA ALA A 325 -0.01 1.17 6.79
C ALA A 325 -1.12 0.47 7.59
N ALA A 326 -1.81 -0.50 6.98
CA ALA A 326 -2.89 -1.24 7.62
C ALA A 326 -2.38 -2.14 8.78
N VAL A 327 -1.21 -2.76 8.62
CA VAL A 327 -0.59 -3.57 9.69
C VAL A 327 0.01 -2.67 10.78
N HIS A 328 0.72 -1.60 10.40
CA HIS A 328 1.31 -0.64 11.33
C HIS A 328 0.27 0.00 12.26
N THR A 329 -0.90 0.34 11.73
CA THR A 329 -2.00 0.91 12.53
C THR A 329 -2.73 -0.12 13.41
N GLY A 330 -2.27 -1.37 13.44
CA GLY A 330 -2.87 -2.45 14.24
C GLY A 330 -4.24 -2.91 13.73
N ARG A 331 -4.63 -2.54 12.51
CA ARG A 331 -5.94 -2.88 11.93
C ARG A 331 -5.92 -4.24 11.25
N SER A 332 -4.78 -4.59 10.67
CA SER A 332 -4.58 -5.81 9.88
C SER A 332 -3.53 -6.72 10.52
N GLN A 333 -3.72 -8.02 10.37
CA GLN A 333 -2.71 -9.02 10.72
C GLN A 333 -1.51 -8.93 9.77
N PRO A 334 -0.30 -9.29 10.22
CA PRO A 334 0.88 -9.36 9.35
C PRO A 334 0.69 -10.21 8.08
N ALA A 335 -0.18 -11.22 8.12
CA ALA A 335 -0.54 -12.04 6.97
C ALA A 335 -1.12 -11.25 5.78
N LEU A 336 -1.61 -10.01 5.98
CA LEU A 336 -1.96 -9.13 4.88
C LEU A 336 -0.75 -8.87 3.96
N LEU A 337 0.46 -8.77 4.52
CA LEU A 337 1.67 -8.49 3.76
C LEU A 337 2.06 -9.64 2.83
N ASP A 338 1.66 -10.88 3.14
CA ASP A 338 1.88 -12.04 2.24
C ASP A 338 1.16 -11.87 0.90
N SER A 339 0.05 -11.11 0.89
CA SER A 339 -0.65 -10.78 -0.35
C SER A 339 0.18 -9.92 -1.30
N TYR A 340 1.26 -9.26 -0.84
CA TYR A 340 2.15 -8.49 -1.71
C TYR A 340 2.83 -9.40 -2.74
N ASP A 341 3.46 -10.50 -2.30
CA ASP A 341 4.05 -11.49 -3.20
C ASP A 341 2.99 -12.12 -4.11
N ALA A 342 1.87 -12.54 -3.51
CA ALA A 342 0.77 -13.19 -4.23
C ALA A 342 0.12 -12.32 -5.31
N GLU A 343 0.20 -10.99 -5.18
CA GLU A 343 -0.34 -10.04 -6.15
C GLU A 343 0.71 -9.59 -7.17
N ARG A 344 1.91 -9.21 -6.71
CA ARG A 344 2.88 -8.49 -7.55
C ARG A 344 3.83 -9.40 -8.30
N ARG A 345 4.21 -10.55 -7.74
CA ARG A 345 5.09 -11.50 -8.44
C ARG A 345 4.43 -12.11 -9.69
N PRO A 346 3.14 -12.49 -9.68
CA PRO A 346 2.45 -12.91 -10.91
C PRO A 346 2.40 -11.81 -11.98
N VAL A 347 2.26 -10.53 -11.61
CA VAL A 347 2.31 -9.42 -12.57
C VAL A 347 3.69 -9.29 -13.20
N ALA A 348 4.76 -9.42 -12.41
CA ALA A 348 6.12 -9.42 -12.95
C ALA A 348 6.32 -10.57 -13.96
N TRP A 349 5.81 -11.77 -13.65
CA TRP A 349 5.83 -12.93 -14.55
C TRP A 349 5.02 -12.72 -15.82
N LEU A 350 3.80 -12.17 -15.72
CA LEU A 350 2.97 -11.83 -16.86
C LEU A 350 3.71 -10.87 -17.79
N ARG A 351 4.31 -9.81 -17.24
CA ARG A 351 5.10 -8.84 -17.99
C ARG A 351 6.33 -9.47 -18.63
N HIS A 352 7.05 -10.33 -17.90
CA HIS A 352 8.16 -11.11 -18.45
C HIS A 352 7.71 -11.95 -19.65
N GLN A 353 6.64 -12.75 -19.52
CA GLN A 353 6.10 -13.56 -20.61
C GLN A 353 5.72 -12.71 -21.84
N GLN A 354 5.06 -11.58 -21.62
CA GLN A 354 4.64 -10.67 -22.70
C GLN A 354 5.81 -9.96 -23.39
N ILE A 355 6.93 -9.72 -22.69
CA ILE A 355 8.17 -9.24 -23.33
C ILE A 355 8.65 -10.28 -24.34
N PHE A 356 8.79 -11.54 -23.94
CA PHE A 356 9.32 -12.60 -24.81
C PHE A 356 8.32 -13.13 -25.84
N ALA A 357 7.03 -12.85 -25.68
CA ALA A 357 6.01 -13.12 -26.71
C ALA A 357 6.09 -12.17 -27.92
N ARG A 358 6.76 -11.01 -27.79
CA ARG A 358 6.86 -9.98 -28.84
C ARG A 358 8.13 -10.14 -29.69
N ALA A 359 8.02 -9.78 -30.97
CA ALA A 359 9.06 -9.99 -31.98
C ALA A 359 10.45 -9.45 -31.57
N ASP A 360 10.50 -8.26 -30.95
CA ASP A 360 11.75 -7.61 -30.52
C ASP A 360 12.63 -8.49 -29.62
N TYR A 361 12.00 -9.33 -28.77
CA TYR A 361 12.71 -10.21 -27.83
C TYR A 361 12.69 -11.69 -28.21
N LYS A 362 11.92 -12.07 -29.24
CA LYS A 362 11.95 -13.44 -29.80
C LYS A 362 13.34 -13.83 -30.30
N ALA A 363 14.14 -12.86 -30.76
CA ALA A 363 15.50 -13.11 -31.24
C ALA A 363 16.50 -13.50 -30.13
N TYR A 364 16.17 -13.29 -28.85
CA TYR A 364 17.03 -13.61 -27.71
C TYR A 364 16.74 -14.99 -27.08
N ILE A 365 15.80 -15.77 -27.62
CA ILE A 365 15.41 -17.07 -27.08
C ILE A 365 15.62 -18.19 -28.10
N ASP A 366 16.35 -19.25 -27.70
CA ASP A 366 16.57 -20.47 -28.51
C ASP A 366 15.42 -21.48 -28.38
N THR A 367 14.41 -21.19 -27.56
CA THR A 367 13.31 -22.12 -27.28
C THR A 367 12.24 -22.01 -28.37
N PRO A 368 11.71 -23.15 -28.88
CA PRO A 368 10.56 -23.13 -29.79
C PRO A 368 9.43 -22.29 -29.22
N THR A 369 8.82 -21.46 -30.06
CA THR A 369 7.81 -20.46 -29.71
C THR A 369 6.84 -21.00 -28.66
N SER A 370 6.78 -20.36 -27.50
CA SER A 370 5.59 -20.49 -26.67
C SER A 370 4.44 -19.85 -27.43
N ASP A 371 3.35 -20.56 -27.65
CA ASP A 371 2.08 -20.07 -28.23
C ASP A 371 1.38 -19.05 -27.29
N ILE A 372 2.16 -18.14 -26.67
CA ILE A 372 1.66 -17.10 -25.78
C ILE A 372 1.04 -16.02 -26.66
N GLU A 373 -0.27 -15.88 -26.54
CA GLU A 373 -1.02 -14.79 -27.14
C GLU A 373 -0.51 -13.45 -26.60
N VAL A 374 -0.25 -12.51 -27.51
CA VAL A 374 0.16 -11.15 -27.14
C VAL A 374 -1.07 -10.42 -26.64
N ILE A 375 -1.03 -10.02 -25.38
CA ILE A 375 -2.10 -9.27 -24.73
C ILE A 375 -1.99 -7.79 -25.12
N ASP A 376 -3.15 -7.19 -25.35
CA ASP A 376 -3.35 -5.77 -25.62
C ASP A 376 -2.67 -4.86 -24.57
N ASP A 377 -2.08 -3.74 -25.01
CA ASP A 377 -1.30 -2.85 -24.14
C ASP A 377 -2.17 -2.23 -23.02
N VAL A 378 -3.43 -1.87 -23.29
CA VAL A 378 -4.36 -1.33 -22.29
C VAL A 378 -4.70 -2.40 -21.25
N ALA A 379 -4.95 -3.64 -21.69
CA ALA A 379 -5.18 -4.76 -20.78
C ALA A 379 -3.95 -5.03 -19.90
N MET A 380 -2.76 -5.08 -20.51
CA MET A 380 -1.50 -5.26 -19.79
C MET A 380 -1.18 -4.15 -18.81
N GLU A 381 -1.71 -2.95 -19.02
CA GLU A 381 -1.43 -1.81 -18.19
C GLU A 381 -2.46 -1.60 -17.07
N LEU A 382 -3.74 -1.60 -17.42
CA LEU A 382 -4.85 -1.17 -16.56
C LEU A 382 -5.76 -2.32 -16.11
N GLY A 383 -5.54 -3.54 -16.63
CA GLY A 383 -6.51 -4.62 -16.54
C GLY A 383 -5.95 -5.96 -16.05
N GLN A 384 -4.87 -5.94 -15.28
CA GLN A 384 -4.31 -7.13 -14.62
C GLN A 384 -5.26 -7.64 -13.53
N LEU A 385 -5.29 -8.96 -13.33
CA LEU A 385 -6.08 -9.62 -12.30
C LEU A 385 -5.23 -10.06 -11.09
N TYR A 386 -5.57 -9.58 -9.90
CA TYR A 386 -5.07 -10.09 -8.63
C TYR A 386 -5.95 -11.23 -8.11
N ARG A 387 -5.34 -12.40 -7.92
CA ARG A 387 -6.07 -13.61 -7.51
C ARG A 387 -6.13 -13.84 -6.00
N SER A 388 -5.41 -13.05 -5.21
CA SER A 388 -5.45 -13.07 -3.74
C SER A 388 -6.83 -12.74 -3.16
N VAL A 389 -7.68 -12.02 -3.91
CA VAL A 389 -8.99 -11.52 -3.45
C VAL A 389 -10.19 -12.20 -4.10
N ALA A 390 -9.99 -12.97 -5.17
CA ALA A 390 -11.06 -13.71 -5.84
C ALA A 390 -11.18 -15.12 -5.23
N PRO A 391 -12.40 -15.70 -5.11
CA PRO A 391 -12.54 -17.09 -4.71
C PRO A 391 -11.65 -17.98 -5.59
N ALA A 392 -10.83 -18.83 -4.98
CA ALA A 392 -9.78 -19.56 -5.68
C ALA A 392 -10.27 -20.31 -6.93
N ASP A 393 -11.49 -20.85 -6.88
CA ASP A 393 -12.10 -21.57 -8.00
C ASP A 393 -12.57 -20.63 -9.12
N ALA A 394 -13.15 -19.47 -8.79
CA ALA A 394 -13.60 -18.49 -9.77
C ALA A 394 -12.43 -17.76 -10.47
N ALA A 395 -11.27 -17.67 -9.80
CA ALA A 395 -10.11 -16.96 -10.30
C ALA A 395 -9.23 -17.78 -11.28
N ARG A 396 -9.34 -19.12 -11.24
CA ARG A 396 -8.50 -20.03 -12.03
C ARG A 396 -8.77 -19.97 -13.53
N ASP A 397 -10.04 -19.82 -13.90
CA ASP A 397 -10.46 -19.84 -15.31
C ASP A 397 -10.46 -18.45 -15.97
N LEU A 398 -10.21 -17.39 -15.18
CA LEU A 398 -10.10 -16.03 -15.70
C LEU A 398 -8.70 -15.79 -16.28
N PRO A 399 -8.59 -15.08 -17.41
CA PRO A 399 -7.29 -14.72 -17.98
C PRO A 399 -6.54 -13.74 -17.07
N ASP A 400 -5.23 -13.63 -17.26
CA ASP A 400 -4.37 -12.76 -16.42
C ASP A 400 -4.62 -11.26 -16.62
N ALA A 401 -5.08 -10.86 -17.81
CA ALA A 401 -5.42 -9.49 -18.13
C ALA A 401 -6.50 -9.39 -19.22
N ARG A 402 -7.34 -8.35 -19.13
CA ARG A 402 -8.32 -7.92 -20.15
C ARG A 402 -8.46 -6.41 -20.13
N ARG A 403 -9.08 -5.81 -21.14
CA ARG A 403 -9.34 -4.37 -21.13
C ARG A 403 -10.28 -4.02 -19.96
N PRO A 404 -10.13 -2.85 -19.33
CA PRO A 404 -10.88 -2.49 -18.13
C PRO A 404 -12.41 -2.67 -18.23
N HIS A 405 -13.01 -2.34 -19.39
CA HIS A 405 -14.45 -2.45 -19.60
C HIS A 405 -14.94 -3.90 -19.71
N GLU A 406 -14.07 -4.86 -20.08
CA GLU A 406 -14.42 -6.28 -20.21
C GLU A 406 -14.49 -6.98 -18.85
N TRP A 407 -13.91 -6.38 -17.81
CA TRP A 407 -13.96 -6.92 -16.45
C TRP A 407 -15.29 -6.69 -15.74
N ALA A 408 -16.03 -5.66 -16.13
CA ALA A 408 -17.28 -5.25 -15.48
C ALA A 408 -17.18 -5.23 -13.94
N GLY A 409 -16.09 -4.72 -13.37
CA GLY A 409 -15.88 -4.65 -11.92
C GLY A 409 -15.56 -5.98 -11.22
N GLN A 410 -14.93 -6.93 -11.91
CA GLN A 410 -14.46 -8.20 -11.34
C GLN A 410 -13.56 -8.00 -10.10
N PRO A 411 -13.82 -8.67 -8.96
CA PRO A 411 -12.88 -8.69 -7.84
C PRO A 411 -11.48 -9.14 -8.26
N GLY A 412 -10.47 -8.39 -7.82
CA GLY A 412 -9.07 -8.56 -8.20
C GLY A 412 -8.59 -7.57 -9.27
N THR A 413 -9.48 -6.85 -9.93
CA THR A 413 -9.10 -5.90 -10.98
C THR A 413 -9.09 -4.46 -10.46
N ARG A 414 -8.37 -3.59 -11.15
CA ARG A 414 -8.44 -2.14 -10.93
C ARG A 414 -9.90 -1.66 -11.08
N ALA A 415 -10.33 -0.77 -10.19
CA ALA A 415 -11.66 -0.17 -10.22
C ALA A 415 -11.88 0.62 -11.54
N PRO A 416 -13.07 0.53 -12.15
CA PRO A 416 -13.38 1.27 -13.36
C PRO A 416 -13.30 2.80 -13.20
N HIS A 417 -12.76 3.45 -14.23
CA HIS A 417 -12.81 4.89 -14.41
C HIS A 417 -14.19 5.31 -14.92
N VAL A 418 -14.81 6.29 -14.26
CA VAL A 418 -15.95 7.05 -14.76
C VAL A 418 -15.73 8.52 -14.39
N TRP A 419 -16.02 9.45 -15.30
CA TRP A 419 -16.05 10.88 -15.01
C TRP A 419 -17.31 11.21 -14.21
N ILE A 420 -17.12 11.70 -12.98
CA ILE A 420 -18.23 12.04 -12.07
C ILE A 420 -18.51 13.54 -12.03
N ALA A 421 -17.52 14.34 -12.40
CA ALA A 421 -17.62 15.77 -12.68
C ALA A 421 -16.44 16.18 -13.60
N PRO A 422 -16.47 17.37 -14.23
CA PRO A 422 -15.34 17.85 -15.00
C PRO A 422 -14.03 17.81 -14.18
N GLY A 423 -13.02 17.09 -14.69
CA GLY A 423 -11.73 16.92 -14.00
C GLY A 423 -11.72 16.02 -12.78
N ARG A 424 -12.85 15.37 -12.44
CA ARG A 424 -12.97 14.43 -11.31
C ARG A 424 -13.42 13.04 -11.75
N SER A 425 -12.61 12.05 -11.42
CA SER A 425 -12.87 10.65 -11.69
C SER A 425 -13.34 9.90 -10.44
N THR A 426 -14.08 8.80 -10.62
CA THR A 426 -14.22 7.75 -9.59
C THR A 426 -12.90 7.36 -8.94
N LEU A 427 -11.81 7.27 -9.70
CA LEU A 427 -10.50 6.85 -9.19
C LEU A 427 -9.93 7.79 -8.12
N ASP A 428 -10.33 9.06 -8.14
CA ASP A 428 -9.87 10.06 -7.16
C ASP A 428 -10.39 9.72 -5.73
N HIS A 429 -11.36 8.81 -5.60
CA HIS A 429 -11.92 8.30 -4.33
C HIS A 429 -11.22 7.05 -3.77
N PHE A 430 -10.25 6.47 -4.49
CA PHE A 430 -9.67 5.15 -4.14
C PHE A 430 -8.18 5.22 -3.79
N THR A 431 -7.79 6.23 -2.98
CA THR A 431 -6.38 6.56 -2.73
C THR A 431 -5.91 6.36 -1.29
N ARG A 432 -6.82 6.23 -0.32
CA ARG A 432 -6.48 6.20 1.12
C ARG A 432 -7.26 5.18 1.95
N GLY A 433 -8.53 4.98 1.62
CA GLY A 433 -9.45 4.20 2.45
C GLY A 433 -10.24 3.19 1.63
N TRP A 434 -11.10 2.47 2.34
CA TRP A 434 -12.06 1.57 1.73
C TRP A 434 -13.24 2.38 1.20
N THR A 435 -13.69 2.04 -0.01
CA THR A 435 -14.81 2.75 -0.64
C THR A 435 -15.85 1.74 -1.12
N LEU A 436 -17.10 1.90 -0.70
CA LEU A 436 -18.23 1.15 -1.23
C LEU A 436 -18.87 1.94 -2.38
N VAL A 437 -18.86 1.37 -3.58
CA VAL A 437 -19.52 1.90 -4.78
C VAL A 437 -20.84 1.16 -5.00
N THR A 438 -21.95 1.89 -5.14
CA THR A 438 -23.27 1.28 -5.37
C THR A 438 -24.22 2.22 -6.13
N GLY A 439 -25.23 1.62 -6.75
CA GLY A 439 -26.39 2.34 -7.28
C GLY A 439 -27.56 2.45 -6.30
N SER A 440 -27.39 2.11 -5.01
CA SER A 440 -28.50 2.00 -4.06
C SER A 440 -28.20 2.60 -2.69
N GLU A 441 -29.03 3.57 -2.30
CA GLU A 441 -29.02 4.20 -0.98
C GLU A 441 -29.27 3.23 0.19
N ALA A 442 -29.83 2.04 -0.08
CA ALA A 442 -30.11 1.02 0.93
C ALA A 442 -28.84 0.50 1.65
N TRP A 443 -27.64 0.74 1.09
CA TRP A 443 -26.37 0.39 1.72
C TRP A 443 -25.90 1.38 2.79
N ARG A 444 -26.42 2.61 2.83
CA ARG A 444 -25.91 3.70 3.67
C ARG A 444 -25.82 3.32 5.16
N ASN A 445 -26.91 2.79 5.71
CA ASN A 445 -26.96 2.39 7.12
C ASN A 445 -26.04 1.19 7.41
N SER A 446 -25.86 0.29 6.43
CA SER A 446 -24.94 -0.85 6.57
C SER A 446 -23.49 -0.39 6.59
N VAL A 447 -23.12 0.57 5.73
CA VAL A 447 -21.78 1.17 5.73
C VAL A 447 -21.50 1.89 7.04
N GLN A 448 -22.43 2.72 7.52
CA GLN A 448 -22.28 3.42 8.80
C GLN A 448 -22.14 2.44 9.98
N SER A 449 -22.96 1.39 10.01
CA SER A 449 -22.90 0.37 11.05
C SER A 449 -21.58 -0.40 11.03
N VAL A 450 -21.10 -0.84 9.86
CA VAL A 450 -19.84 -1.58 9.73
C VAL A 450 -18.63 -0.69 10.01
N ALA A 451 -18.64 0.56 9.54
CA ALA A 451 -17.59 1.54 9.84
C ALA A 451 -17.44 1.75 11.36
N GLY A 452 -18.58 1.88 12.08
CA GLY A 452 -18.58 1.96 13.54
C GLY A 452 -18.07 0.68 14.21
N GLN A 453 -18.54 -0.49 13.79
CA GLN A 453 -18.11 -1.78 14.35
C GLN A 453 -16.61 -2.05 14.19
N LEU A 454 -16.05 -1.69 13.03
CA LEU A 454 -14.65 -1.93 12.69
C LEU A 454 -13.73 -0.77 13.10
N GLY A 455 -14.27 0.32 13.64
CA GLY A 455 -13.48 1.50 14.02
C GLY A 455 -12.71 2.13 12.85
N MET A 456 -13.27 2.06 11.64
CA MET A 456 -12.60 2.55 10.42
C MET A 456 -13.54 3.35 9.53
N SER A 457 -12.99 4.27 8.74
CA SER A 457 -13.77 4.98 7.73
C SER A 457 -13.98 4.10 6.50
N ILE A 458 -15.23 4.07 6.02
CA ILE A 458 -15.61 3.49 4.73
C ILE A 458 -16.31 4.60 3.96
N GLU A 459 -15.73 5.03 2.86
CA GLU A 459 -16.34 6.02 1.99
C GLU A 459 -17.53 5.42 1.26
N PHE A 460 -18.64 6.16 1.18
CA PHE A 460 -19.87 5.71 0.53
C PHE A 460 -20.10 6.50 -0.76
N LEU A 461 -19.84 5.86 -1.90
CA LEU A 461 -20.00 6.44 -3.22
C LEU A 461 -21.26 5.87 -3.89
N CYS A 462 -22.37 6.60 -3.78
CA CYS A 462 -23.68 6.18 -4.25
C CYS A 462 -24.16 6.99 -5.46
N PHE A 463 -24.58 6.30 -6.50
CA PHE A 463 -25.21 6.88 -7.69
C PHE A 463 -26.60 6.28 -7.85
N PRO A 464 -27.63 6.79 -7.15
CA PRO A 464 -28.96 6.20 -7.17
C PRO A 464 -29.64 6.36 -8.55
N PRO A 465 -30.78 5.70 -8.83
CA PRO A 465 -31.41 5.72 -10.16
C PRO A 465 -31.73 7.12 -10.71
N GLU A 466 -31.85 8.13 -9.84
CA GLU A 466 -32.07 9.53 -10.22
C GLU A 466 -30.79 10.22 -10.72
N SER A 467 -29.61 9.62 -10.50
CA SER A 467 -28.34 10.12 -10.99
C SER A 467 -28.18 9.87 -12.49
N THR A 468 -27.74 10.89 -13.23
CA THR A 468 -27.38 10.76 -14.65
C THR A 468 -26.21 9.81 -14.91
N LEU A 469 -25.46 9.44 -13.85
CA LEU A 469 -24.32 8.52 -13.91
C LEU A 469 -24.69 7.09 -13.49
N HIS A 470 -25.94 6.82 -13.09
CA HIS A 470 -26.37 5.53 -12.58
C HIS A 470 -26.00 4.38 -13.52
N ASP A 471 -26.46 4.45 -14.77
CA ASP A 471 -26.25 3.39 -15.77
C ASP A 471 -24.77 3.17 -16.07
N ALA A 472 -23.99 4.26 -16.15
CA ALA A 472 -22.54 4.18 -16.39
C ALA A 472 -21.83 3.44 -15.25
N ILE A 473 -22.16 3.75 -14.00
CA ILE A 473 -21.57 3.12 -12.82
C ILE A 473 -22.01 1.67 -12.69
N VAL A 474 -23.31 1.40 -12.81
CA VAL A 474 -23.88 0.05 -12.71
C VAL A 474 -23.28 -0.87 -13.78
N THR A 475 -23.14 -0.37 -15.01
CA THR A 475 -22.50 -1.11 -16.11
C THR A 475 -21.01 -1.33 -15.84
N ALA A 476 -20.26 -0.27 -15.53
CA ALA A 476 -18.81 -0.35 -15.36
C ALA A 476 -18.41 -1.29 -14.21
N TYR A 477 -19.15 -1.28 -13.10
CA TYR A 477 -18.90 -2.13 -11.93
C TYR A 477 -19.67 -3.46 -11.96
N GLY A 478 -20.43 -3.75 -13.02
CA GLY A 478 -21.20 -4.99 -13.17
C GLY A 478 -22.21 -5.21 -12.04
N LEU A 479 -22.92 -4.15 -11.65
CA LEU A 479 -23.91 -4.18 -10.59
C LEU A 479 -25.30 -4.49 -11.16
N GLY A 480 -26.15 -5.11 -10.35
CA GLY A 480 -27.56 -5.36 -10.62
C GLY A 480 -28.44 -4.73 -9.54
N SER A 481 -29.60 -5.34 -9.26
CA SER A 481 -30.59 -4.78 -8.32
C SER A 481 -30.02 -4.66 -6.89
N GLY A 482 -29.69 -3.43 -6.49
CA GLY A 482 -29.10 -3.12 -5.20
C GLY A 482 -27.67 -3.66 -5.00
N GLY A 483 -26.96 -4.01 -6.08
CA GLY A 483 -25.58 -4.49 -6.01
C GLY A 483 -24.60 -3.44 -5.45
N ALA A 484 -23.42 -3.90 -5.04
CA ALA A 484 -22.35 -3.03 -4.56
C ALA A 484 -20.97 -3.65 -4.83
N ALA A 485 -19.96 -2.79 -4.94
CA ALA A 485 -18.55 -3.16 -5.04
C ALA A 485 -17.74 -2.48 -3.94
N LEU A 486 -16.87 -3.22 -3.28
CA LEU A 486 -15.93 -2.73 -2.29
C LEU A 486 -14.55 -2.56 -2.93
N VAL A 487 -14.03 -1.34 -2.89
CA VAL A 487 -12.74 -0.95 -3.45
C VAL A 487 -11.73 -0.74 -2.32
N ARG A 488 -10.52 -1.28 -2.51
CA ARG A 488 -9.37 -1.18 -1.60
C ARG A 488 -8.73 0.21 -1.64
N PRO A 489 -7.91 0.55 -0.64
CA PRO A 489 -7.09 1.76 -0.64
C PRO A 489 -6.16 1.93 -1.85
N ASP A 490 -5.81 0.84 -2.56
CA ASP A 490 -4.98 0.87 -3.76
C ASP A 490 -5.78 0.87 -5.08
N GLY A 491 -7.10 1.08 -4.99
CA GLY A 491 -7.98 1.18 -6.16
C GLY A 491 -8.31 -0.15 -6.84
N HIS A 492 -8.09 -1.29 -6.18
CA HIS A 492 -8.53 -2.59 -6.68
C HIS A 492 -9.83 -3.05 -6.01
N ILE A 493 -10.68 -3.74 -6.75
CA ILE A 493 -11.94 -4.27 -6.23
C ILE A 493 -11.63 -5.48 -5.36
N ALA A 494 -11.92 -5.40 -4.07
CA ALA A 494 -11.78 -6.52 -3.13
C ALA A 494 -12.97 -7.48 -3.21
N TRP A 495 -14.17 -6.94 -3.42
CA TRP A 495 -15.40 -7.71 -3.35
C TRP A 495 -16.51 -7.04 -4.15
N ARG A 496 -17.42 -7.83 -4.71
CA ARG A 496 -18.59 -7.35 -5.46
C ARG A 496 -19.77 -8.30 -5.26
N VAL A 497 -20.97 -7.73 -5.11
CA VAL A 497 -22.25 -8.42 -5.25
C VAL A 497 -23.08 -7.78 -6.35
N VAL A 498 -23.53 -8.60 -7.29
CA VAL A 498 -24.41 -8.14 -8.39
C VAL A 498 -25.79 -7.79 -7.85
N THR A 499 -26.36 -8.63 -6.97
CA THR A 499 -27.66 -8.40 -6.34
C THR A 499 -27.48 -8.26 -4.84
N ALA A 500 -28.22 -7.33 -4.21
CA ALA A 500 -28.14 -7.11 -2.78
C ALA A 500 -28.42 -8.40 -1.99
N PRO A 501 -27.55 -8.81 -1.04
CA PRO A 501 -27.88 -9.85 -0.08
C PRO A 501 -28.87 -9.31 0.97
N ALA A 502 -29.62 -10.21 1.62
CA ALA A 502 -30.51 -9.85 2.72
C ALA A 502 -29.74 -9.19 3.88
N GLY A 503 -28.56 -9.71 4.22
CA GLY A 503 -27.68 -9.19 5.27
C GLY A 503 -26.54 -8.32 4.73
N ARG A 504 -26.86 -7.11 4.27
CA ARG A 504 -25.89 -6.15 3.70
C ARG A 504 -24.70 -5.86 4.64
N ALA A 505 -24.98 -5.47 5.88
CA ALA A 505 -23.93 -5.16 6.87
C ALA A 505 -23.01 -6.35 7.14
N ALA A 506 -23.59 -7.55 7.35
CA ALA A 506 -22.81 -8.77 7.58
C ALA A 506 -21.93 -9.13 6.37
N ALA A 507 -22.47 -9.04 5.16
CA ALA A 507 -21.72 -9.31 3.93
C ALA A 507 -20.55 -8.31 3.74
N LEU A 508 -20.80 -7.02 4.00
CA LEU A 508 -19.77 -5.99 3.93
C LEU A 508 -18.67 -6.19 4.98
N ALA A 509 -19.05 -6.47 6.23
CA ALA A 509 -18.09 -6.73 7.31
C ALA A 509 -17.21 -7.95 6.98
N ALA A 510 -17.79 -9.03 6.47
CA ALA A 510 -17.04 -10.22 6.06
C ALA A 510 -16.09 -9.96 4.88
N ALA A 511 -16.52 -9.14 3.90
CA ALA A 511 -15.71 -8.75 2.77
C ALA A 511 -14.47 -7.94 3.20
N ILE A 512 -14.65 -6.93 4.06
CA ILE A 512 -13.53 -6.12 4.59
C ILE A 512 -12.63 -7.00 5.46
N SER A 513 -13.20 -7.81 6.36
CA SER A 513 -12.43 -8.68 7.26
C SER A 513 -11.50 -9.61 6.50
N THR A 514 -11.99 -10.22 5.42
CA THR A 514 -11.19 -11.09 4.54
C THR A 514 -10.15 -10.28 3.79
N ALA A 515 -10.54 -9.21 3.12
CA ALA A 515 -9.66 -8.48 2.20
C ALA A 515 -8.58 -7.64 2.92
N ALA A 516 -8.85 -7.21 4.15
CA ALA A 516 -7.90 -6.49 4.99
C ALA A 516 -7.14 -7.41 5.95
N ALA A 517 -7.44 -8.72 5.98
CA ALA A 517 -6.98 -9.66 7.00
C ALA A 517 -7.07 -9.04 8.41
N LEU A 518 -8.26 -8.54 8.76
CA LEU A 518 -8.43 -7.79 10.02
C LEU A 518 -8.02 -8.65 11.21
N ILE A 519 -7.40 -8.03 12.21
CA ILE A 519 -7.22 -8.67 13.50
C ILE A 519 -8.62 -8.96 14.02
N ALA A 520 -8.98 -10.26 14.12
CA ALA A 520 -10.24 -10.64 14.73
C ALA A 520 -10.35 -9.95 16.09
N ARG A 521 -11.49 -9.32 16.37
CA ARG A 521 -11.78 -8.88 17.75
C ARG A 521 -11.52 -10.07 18.67
N PRO A 522 -10.97 -9.85 19.88
CA PRO A 522 -10.91 -10.89 20.89
C PRO A 522 -12.25 -11.61 20.96
N SER A 523 -12.21 -12.92 21.12
CA SER A 523 -13.42 -13.73 21.09
C SER A 523 -14.40 -13.24 22.17
N THR A 524 -15.71 -13.52 22.04
CA THR A 524 -16.69 -13.22 23.10
C THR A 524 -16.27 -13.81 24.45
N TRP A 525 -15.45 -14.87 24.46
CA TRP A 525 -14.84 -15.43 25.66
C TRP A 525 -13.80 -14.51 26.31
N ASP A 526 -12.96 -13.84 25.52
CA ASP A 526 -11.96 -12.89 26.04
C ASP A 526 -12.64 -11.64 26.58
N ASP A 527 -13.69 -11.15 25.90
CA ASP A 527 -14.52 -10.05 26.41
C ASP A 527 -15.25 -10.44 27.70
N GLN A 528 -15.80 -11.67 27.77
CA GLN A 528 -16.41 -12.18 29.00
C GLN A 528 -15.38 -12.25 30.14
N ALA A 529 -14.18 -12.77 29.88
CA ALA A 529 -13.12 -12.84 30.88
C ALA A 529 -12.68 -11.44 31.35
N ALA A 530 -12.53 -10.49 30.42
CA ALA A 530 -12.16 -9.11 30.74
C ALA A 530 -13.24 -8.37 31.55
N ILE A 531 -14.52 -8.59 31.23
CA ILE A 531 -15.64 -8.03 32.00
C ILE A 531 -15.72 -8.63 33.40
N VAL A 532 -15.45 -9.93 33.54
CA VAL A 532 -15.38 -10.60 34.85
C VAL A 532 -14.22 -10.07 35.68
N ASP A 533 -13.03 -9.93 35.09
CA ASP A 533 -11.86 -9.33 35.75
C ASP A 533 -12.13 -7.88 36.17
N LEU A 534 -12.68 -7.05 35.28
CA LEU A 534 -13.01 -5.65 35.58
C LEU A 534 -13.99 -5.53 36.75
N THR A 535 -14.99 -6.42 36.78
CA THR A 535 -16.00 -6.44 37.86
C THR A 535 -15.39 -6.94 39.18
N ALA A 536 -14.45 -7.88 39.11
CA ALA A 536 -13.68 -8.33 40.28
C ALA A 536 -12.77 -7.22 40.83
N ARG A 537 -12.12 -6.44 39.95
CA ARG A 537 -11.34 -5.25 40.35
C ARG A 537 -12.20 -4.18 40.98
N TYR A 538 -13.43 -3.97 40.46
CA TYR A 538 -14.39 -3.07 41.10
C TYR A 538 -14.74 -3.54 42.51
N ALA A 539 -15.09 -4.82 42.66
CA ALA A 539 -15.38 -5.42 43.97
C ALA A 539 -14.22 -5.23 44.94
N ASP A 540 -12.98 -5.41 44.45
CA ASP A 540 -11.78 -5.23 45.25
C ASP A 540 -11.58 -3.79 45.71
N ALA A 541 -11.81 -2.83 44.80
CA ALA A 541 -11.65 -1.40 45.06
C ALA A 541 -12.67 -0.85 46.07
N ILE A 542 -13.84 -1.48 46.22
CA ILE A 542 -14.88 -1.09 47.18
C ILE A 542 -14.86 -1.91 48.48
N ASN A 543 -13.93 -2.87 48.62
CA ASN A 543 -13.80 -3.64 49.85
C ASN A 543 -13.23 -2.79 50.99
N ARG A 544 -13.69 -3.08 52.20
CA ARG A 544 -13.27 -2.38 53.42
C ARG A 544 -13.13 -3.35 54.58
N GLY A 545 -12.05 -3.29 55.33
CA GLY A 545 -11.78 -4.15 56.48
C GLY A 545 -11.40 -5.59 56.13
N TRP A 546 -11.83 -6.12 54.98
CA TRP A 546 -11.36 -7.39 54.44
C TRP A 546 -9.88 -7.31 54.06
N ALA A 547 -9.04 -8.16 54.65
CA ALA A 547 -7.59 -8.16 54.45
C ALA A 547 -6.94 -6.76 54.62
N GLU A 548 -7.40 -6.00 55.62
CA GLU A 548 -6.94 -4.64 55.92
C GLU A 548 -7.16 -3.61 54.80
N LYS A 549 -8.02 -3.93 53.81
CA LYS A 549 -8.30 -3.04 52.69
C LYS A 549 -9.10 -1.81 53.13
N THR A 550 -8.83 -0.72 52.45
CA THR A 550 -9.66 0.49 52.43
C THR A 550 -10.19 0.68 51.01
N ILE A 551 -11.32 1.38 50.89
CA ILE A 551 -11.85 1.78 49.58
C ILE A 551 -10.75 2.55 48.82
N GLN A 552 -10.64 2.29 47.51
CA GLN A 552 -9.60 2.84 46.63
C GLN A 552 -10.21 3.80 45.60
N PRO A 553 -10.37 5.10 45.91
CA PRO A 553 -10.98 6.07 45.01
C PRO A 553 -10.30 6.16 43.64
N GLU A 554 -8.97 6.11 43.60
CA GLU A 554 -8.20 6.18 42.35
C GLU A 554 -8.53 5.00 41.43
N SER A 555 -8.56 3.78 41.98
CA SER A 555 -8.95 2.58 41.23
C SER A 555 -10.41 2.62 40.77
N ILE A 556 -11.32 3.21 41.56
CA ILE A 556 -12.72 3.40 41.15
C ILE A 556 -12.81 4.36 39.96
N ALA A 557 -12.05 5.46 39.99
CA ALA A 557 -12.04 6.43 38.89
C ALA A 557 -11.53 5.82 37.57
N ASP A 558 -10.55 4.91 37.64
CA ASP A 558 -10.00 4.20 36.48
C ASP A 558 -10.91 3.11 35.90
N ILE A 559 -11.83 2.58 36.71
CA ILE A 559 -12.74 1.50 36.34
C ILE A 559 -13.98 2.02 35.59
N PHE A 560 -14.49 3.20 35.95
CA PHE A 560 -15.68 3.79 35.34
C PHE A 560 -15.35 4.57 34.06
N THR A 561 -16.34 4.73 33.19
CA THR A 561 -16.27 5.75 32.13
C THR A 561 -16.34 7.16 32.74
N PRO A 562 -15.79 8.19 32.07
CA PRO A 562 -15.82 9.57 32.59
C PRO A 562 -17.23 10.05 32.97
N ASP A 563 -18.26 9.57 32.29
CA ASP A 563 -19.68 9.86 32.47
C ASP A 563 -20.47 8.72 33.15
N GLY A 564 -19.78 7.78 33.80
CA GLY A 564 -20.39 6.59 34.39
C GLY A 564 -21.43 6.90 35.47
N VAL A 565 -22.39 5.99 35.68
CA VAL A 565 -23.52 6.20 36.59
C VAL A 565 -23.57 5.12 37.67
N PHE A 566 -23.65 5.52 38.94
CA PHE A 566 -23.83 4.60 40.06
C PHE A 566 -25.17 4.85 40.75
N GLU A 567 -25.99 3.81 40.84
CA GLU A 567 -27.31 3.82 41.48
C GLU A 567 -27.40 2.75 42.58
N HIS A 568 -27.75 3.18 43.79
CA HIS A 568 -28.05 2.29 44.89
C HIS A 568 -29.46 2.58 45.46
N PRO A 569 -30.12 1.59 46.08
CA PRO A 569 -31.48 1.78 46.59
C PRO A 569 -31.56 2.92 47.59
N GLY A 570 -32.51 3.85 47.37
CA GLY A 570 -32.84 4.92 48.31
C GLY A 570 -32.04 6.22 48.17
N ALA A 571 -31.16 6.36 47.16
CA ALA A 571 -30.44 7.60 46.87
C ALA A 571 -30.57 8.03 45.39
N ALA A 572 -30.23 9.29 45.13
CA ALA A 572 -30.13 9.80 43.76
C ALA A 572 -28.89 9.21 43.04
N PRO A 573 -28.95 9.00 41.71
CA PRO A 573 -27.80 8.53 40.94
C PRO A 573 -26.58 9.45 41.09
N THR A 574 -25.40 8.87 41.26
CA THR A 574 -24.13 9.60 41.19
C THR A 574 -23.59 9.49 39.77
N ILE A 575 -23.27 10.64 39.15
CA ILE A 575 -22.85 10.70 37.74
C ILE A 575 -21.40 11.21 37.65
N GLY A 576 -20.58 10.46 36.91
CA GLY A 576 -19.18 10.74 36.61
C GLY A 576 -18.22 9.95 37.49
N ALA A 577 -17.17 9.37 36.88
CA ALA A 577 -16.19 8.52 37.57
C ALA A 577 -15.56 9.20 38.80
N ALA A 578 -15.15 10.47 38.69
CA ALA A 578 -14.57 11.23 39.79
C ALA A 578 -15.57 11.48 40.93
N ALA A 579 -16.85 11.71 40.60
CA ALA A 579 -17.88 11.91 41.61
C ALA A 579 -18.21 10.61 42.35
N ILE A 580 -18.27 9.48 41.63
CA ILE A 580 -18.47 8.14 42.19
C ILE A 580 -17.32 7.79 43.13
N ALA A 581 -16.08 8.00 42.70
CA ALA A 581 -14.88 7.76 43.51
C ALA A 581 -14.84 8.59 44.79
N ALA A 582 -15.31 9.84 44.74
CA ALA A 582 -15.37 10.73 45.90
C ALA A 582 -16.52 10.38 46.86
N ALA A 583 -17.66 9.91 46.35
CA ALA A 583 -18.86 9.67 47.16
C ALA A 583 -18.84 8.32 47.91
N LEU A 584 -18.28 7.27 47.32
CA LEU A 584 -18.32 5.91 47.87
C LEU A 584 -17.67 5.76 49.27
N PRO A 585 -16.50 6.37 49.57
CA PRO A 585 -15.89 6.29 50.90
C PRO A 585 -16.79 6.82 52.03
N ASP A 586 -17.45 7.96 51.79
CA ASP A 586 -18.33 8.60 52.76
C ASP A 586 -19.68 7.89 52.86
N ALA A 587 -20.25 7.47 51.73
CA ALA A 587 -21.53 6.75 51.68
C ALA A 587 -21.49 5.40 52.43
N THR A 588 -20.30 4.83 52.59
CA THR A 588 -20.07 3.55 53.29
C THR A 588 -19.30 3.73 54.60
N ALA A 589 -19.18 4.97 55.10
CA ALA A 589 -18.45 5.30 56.33
C ALA A 589 -18.96 4.55 57.56
N SER A 590 -20.26 4.27 57.64
CA SER A 590 -20.90 3.57 58.76
C SER A 590 -20.65 2.06 58.76
N VAL A 591 -20.12 1.50 57.67
CA VAL A 591 -19.91 0.06 57.50
C VAL A 591 -18.42 -0.26 57.72
N PRO A 592 -17.99 -0.62 58.94
CA PRO A 592 -16.58 -0.88 59.26
C PRO A 592 -15.95 -2.04 58.47
N PHE A 593 -16.74 -3.03 58.07
CA PHE A 593 -16.32 -4.16 57.26
C PHE A 593 -17.30 -4.38 56.11
N ALA A 594 -16.80 -4.51 54.88
CA ALA A 594 -17.56 -4.90 53.71
C ALA A 594 -16.67 -5.71 52.75
N MET A 595 -17.11 -6.92 52.40
CA MET A 595 -16.51 -7.75 51.36
C MET A 595 -17.55 -8.05 50.29
N HIS A 596 -17.26 -7.66 49.05
CA HIS A 596 -18.13 -7.80 47.90
C HIS A 596 -17.63 -8.93 46.98
N ALA A 597 -18.54 -9.78 46.55
CA ALA A 597 -18.30 -10.78 45.51
C ALA A 597 -19.43 -10.72 44.47
N PHE A 598 -19.06 -10.61 43.19
CA PHE A 598 -19.99 -10.66 42.07
C PHE A 598 -19.91 -12.04 41.43
N LEU A 599 -21.03 -12.75 41.43
CA LEU A 599 -21.10 -14.18 41.13
C LEU A 599 -22.06 -14.47 39.98
N ASN A 600 -21.80 -15.56 39.27
CA ASN A 600 -22.67 -16.17 38.25
C ASN A 600 -23.26 -15.15 37.25
N PRO A 601 -22.42 -14.38 36.54
CA PRO A 601 -22.93 -13.36 35.63
C PRO A 601 -23.71 -13.95 34.47
N VAL A 602 -24.82 -13.29 34.10
CA VAL A 602 -25.45 -13.45 32.79
C VAL A 602 -25.02 -12.26 31.95
N LEU A 603 -24.08 -12.49 31.02
CA LEU A 603 -23.51 -11.45 30.17
C LEU A 603 -24.15 -11.46 28.77
N ALA A 604 -24.59 -10.29 28.33
CA ALA A 604 -24.99 -10.02 26.95
C ALA A 604 -24.03 -8.96 26.36
N ILE A 605 -23.21 -9.37 25.39
CA ILE A 605 -22.19 -8.53 24.76
C ILE A 605 -22.61 -8.23 23.32
N GLY A 606 -22.56 -6.96 22.92
CA GLY A 606 -22.93 -6.52 21.57
C GLY A 606 -22.10 -5.31 21.13
N GLY A 607 -21.09 -5.56 20.28
CA GLY A 607 -20.18 -4.51 19.83
C GLY A 607 -19.36 -3.95 20.99
N ASP A 608 -19.34 -2.63 21.15
CA ASP A 608 -18.61 -1.93 22.22
C ASP A 608 -19.43 -1.74 23.49
N GLN A 609 -20.55 -2.46 23.61
CA GLN A 609 -21.46 -2.39 24.75
C GLN A 609 -21.69 -3.79 25.31
N ALA A 610 -21.76 -3.88 26.64
CA ALA A 610 -22.21 -5.11 27.30
C ALA A 610 -23.13 -4.80 28.47
N ARG A 611 -23.98 -5.77 28.80
CA ARG A 611 -24.80 -5.77 30.01
C ARG A 611 -24.54 -7.06 30.79
N GLY A 612 -24.31 -6.94 32.08
CA GLY A 612 -24.16 -8.06 32.99
C GLY A 612 -25.19 -8.00 34.10
N GLN A 613 -25.91 -9.10 34.30
CA GLN A 613 -26.71 -9.31 35.51
C GLN A 613 -25.91 -10.18 36.47
N TRP A 614 -25.65 -9.67 37.66
CA TRP A 614 -24.80 -10.31 38.66
C TRP A 614 -25.57 -10.63 39.93
N LEU A 615 -25.26 -11.78 40.51
CA LEU A 615 -25.57 -12.04 41.91
C LEU A 615 -24.46 -11.41 42.76
N MET A 616 -24.78 -10.34 43.47
CA MET A 616 -23.84 -9.68 44.37
C MET A 616 -24.01 -10.24 45.78
N TRP A 617 -22.97 -10.82 46.33
CA TRP A 617 -22.91 -11.21 47.74
C TRP A 617 -22.06 -10.20 48.51
N VAL A 618 -22.62 -9.67 49.60
CA VAL A 618 -21.94 -8.70 50.45
C VAL A 618 -21.95 -9.23 51.88
N ALA A 619 -20.77 -9.44 52.44
CA ALA A 619 -20.59 -9.67 53.87
C ALA A 619 -20.23 -8.32 54.51
N ALA A 620 -21.05 -7.83 55.42
CA ALA A 620 -20.84 -6.54 56.07
C ALA A 620 -21.08 -6.59 57.58
N ASP A 621 -20.34 -5.76 58.31
CA ASP A 621 -20.57 -5.48 59.74
C ASP A 621 -21.05 -4.03 59.85
N ASP A 622 -22.21 -3.81 60.48
CA ASP A 622 -22.80 -2.49 60.76
C ASP A 622 -22.94 -2.28 62.27
N GLY A 623 -21.89 -2.62 63.02
CA GLY A 623 -21.65 -2.13 64.36
C GLY A 623 -22.33 -2.89 65.51
N ASP A 624 -23.14 -3.93 65.25
CA ASP A 624 -23.63 -4.92 66.24
C ASP A 624 -24.39 -6.13 65.63
N ASP A 625 -24.52 -6.25 64.30
CA ASP A 625 -25.27 -7.30 63.60
C ASP A 625 -24.52 -7.71 62.31
N PRO A 626 -23.70 -8.79 62.33
CA PRO A 626 -23.00 -9.24 61.13
C PRO A 626 -24.00 -9.75 60.08
N ARG A 627 -24.14 -9.03 58.98
CA ARG A 627 -25.13 -9.31 57.94
C ARG A 627 -24.46 -9.80 56.67
N ALA A 628 -24.97 -10.88 56.13
CA ALA A 628 -24.75 -11.26 54.73
C ALA A 628 -25.98 -10.84 53.92
N ALA A 629 -25.76 -10.13 52.82
CA ALA A 629 -26.81 -9.79 51.87
C ALA A 629 -26.51 -10.40 50.50
N TYR A 630 -27.52 -11.02 49.90
CA TYR A 630 -27.55 -11.37 48.49
C TYR A 630 -28.38 -10.30 47.78
N LEU A 631 -27.74 -9.56 46.89
CA LEU A 631 -28.29 -8.45 46.12
C LEU A 631 -28.17 -8.77 44.62
N GLY A 632 -28.93 -8.08 43.79
CA GLY A 632 -28.70 -8.07 42.35
C GLY A 632 -27.86 -6.86 41.97
N ALA A 633 -27.06 -6.98 40.91
CA ALA A 633 -26.42 -5.82 40.28
C ALA A 633 -26.56 -5.94 38.76
N ASP A 634 -27.23 -4.96 38.16
CA ASP A 634 -27.26 -4.77 36.72
C ASP A 634 -26.14 -3.80 36.35
N ILE A 635 -25.13 -4.28 35.63
CA ILE A 635 -23.95 -3.50 35.26
C ILE A 635 -23.91 -3.31 33.75
N GLY A 636 -23.82 -2.05 33.31
CA GLY A 636 -23.53 -1.68 31.93
C GLY A 636 -22.03 -1.47 31.74
N TYR A 637 -21.50 -1.95 30.63
CA TYR A 637 -20.09 -1.81 30.26
C TYR A 637 -19.94 -1.17 28.89
N THR A 638 -18.90 -0.37 28.72
CA THR A 638 -18.51 0.24 27.45
C THR A 638 -17.05 -0.08 27.17
N HIS A 639 -16.75 -0.50 25.94
CA HIS A 639 -15.39 -0.74 25.48
C HIS A 639 -14.77 0.58 24.98
N THR A 640 -13.65 0.98 25.58
CA THR A 640 -12.86 2.14 25.14
C THR A 640 -11.57 1.68 24.45
N PRO A 641 -10.78 2.58 23.83
CA PRO A 641 -9.46 2.20 23.30
C PRO A 641 -8.53 1.56 24.35
N ASP A 642 -8.74 1.86 25.63
CA ASP A 642 -7.96 1.34 26.77
C ASP A 642 -8.63 0.13 27.45
N GLY A 643 -9.60 -0.52 26.78
CA GLY A 643 -10.32 -1.71 27.23
C GLY A 643 -11.71 -1.44 27.82
N TRP A 644 -12.33 -2.48 28.39
CA TRP A 644 -13.66 -2.37 29.02
C TRP A 644 -13.65 -1.43 30.23
N ARG A 645 -14.71 -0.64 30.38
CA ARG A 645 -15.01 0.23 31.51
C ARG A 645 -16.46 0.06 31.95
N ILE A 646 -16.74 0.33 33.22
CA ILE A 646 -18.10 0.32 33.77
C ILE A 646 -18.81 1.62 33.38
N GLN A 647 -19.90 1.51 32.63
CA GLN A 647 -20.75 2.62 32.24
C GLN A 647 -21.84 2.87 33.29
N SER A 648 -22.42 1.81 33.85
CA SER A 648 -23.45 1.95 34.88
C SER A 648 -23.46 0.79 35.86
N ILE A 649 -23.82 1.06 37.10
CA ILE A 649 -24.17 0.02 38.08
C ILE A 649 -25.50 0.40 38.71
N VAL A 650 -26.46 -0.54 38.68
CA VAL A 650 -27.72 -0.44 39.39
C VAL A 650 -27.81 -1.60 40.37
N ILE A 651 -27.72 -1.29 41.66
CA ILE A 651 -27.88 -2.30 42.71
C ILE A 651 -29.37 -2.49 43.01
N THR A 652 -29.84 -3.74 42.92
CA THR A 652 -31.22 -4.10 43.24
C THR A 652 -31.30 -4.81 44.59
N PRO A 653 -32.32 -4.51 45.42
CA PRO A 653 -32.52 -5.18 46.70
C PRO A 653 -32.71 -6.69 46.53
N GLY A 654 -32.19 -7.46 47.48
CA GLY A 654 -32.40 -8.91 47.53
C GLY A 654 -32.59 -9.41 48.96
N MET A 655 -32.07 -10.60 49.27
CA MET A 655 -32.27 -11.28 50.55
C MET A 655 -31.17 -10.91 51.55
N ARG A 656 -31.57 -10.45 52.74
CA ARG A 656 -30.66 -10.27 53.88
C ARG A 656 -30.76 -11.49 54.80
N LEU A 657 -29.63 -12.08 55.15
CA LEU A 657 -29.56 -13.13 56.15
C LEU A 657 -29.41 -12.50 57.55
N PRO A 658 -30.22 -12.90 58.53
CA PRO A 658 -30.06 -12.45 59.91
C PRO A 658 -28.77 -13.01 60.52
N ALA A 659 -28.09 -12.24 61.38
CA ALA A 659 -27.10 -12.81 62.29
C ALA A 659 -27.83 -13.76 63.26
N HIS A 660 -27.42 -15.02 63.31
CA HIS A 660 -27.83 -15.94 64.36
C HIS A 660 -26.78 -15.99 65.45
#